data_AF-A0A1I8A415-F1
#
_entry.id   AF-A0A1I8A415-F1
#
_cell.length_a   1.000
_cell.length_b   1.000
_cell.length_c   1.000
_cell.angle_alpha   90.00
_cell.angle_beta   90.00
_cell.angle_gamma   90.00
#
_symmetry.space_group_name_H-M   'P 1'
#
loop_
_entity.id
_entity.type
_entity.pdbx_description
1 polymer ?
#
loop_
_entity_poly.entity_id
_entity_poly.type
_entity_poly.pdbx_seq_one_letter_code
_entity_poly.pdbx_strand_id
1 'polypeptide(L)'
;MTARNLHMRDFDVQTGPLSISLAEDGNGLNITWPGGIDAAKVYLRDLRLWDREYIEANIQKYDHEAALHDDKTLHDFLTAVCTDGLALLVNGPENDRNAVDKIGARIGLIHQTHFGSIQMLHTIQKADEGGHSVFVDGFHVAEQLRKERPDVFEILSTYDAEYIEEGFDKHEVDGKEKFFDYDMTARHKIIETGVDGAVKRVTFGNAMRSWFYDVDDERDIQRIYNAMKVFTEYCYNPQNLFQFQLENGKDYELSYLKQVHPLHVLEFWDCRLSCVVCIFCPMCEEGTHNLITYLFTLRTVAGTTSAQLVVDRVRRVGSAPRAAQTAPEDGQTGDRLGQLGSQRPIALFVVCYFQMTVAKVGVIPLLLFILSVVADKPSKPNELIIVTVATEENDGLRRLMRTAQDHGHKVLVFGSGEQWNGGDMRYSQGGGQKIRILRDSLKSYKDKNAIIMFVDAYDVVFNANADIILDRFFHEFDGARIVFGAEGFCWPDKELAIKYPLVTFGKRYLNSGMYMGYAADVYKMLEMGADVKDTDDDQLFFTNLYINEKIREDLKISLDSISHIFQNLNGAADDVKVQYNKDGKAQLINSVYNTEPVVVHGNGPSKRHLNSLSNYIGNMYSNIDGCIQCTMDKVYNFERSEKADNPTVSVLAFIHKPIPFVEEFLDTILRLDYDRKHVNLYVYNNQHYYEEIVETFMEKNGNQYRKVHSDNGAYEMAEREARTVALEWAIETGSEFIITLDADVHLSNPSTLKMLIEKAVNQKNGVIAPMVAQPGKLFSNFWGAIADNGYYARSEDYLDIVGYKLQGFWNVPCSFVKSFNPQDAHRKSYQPKNWSGRTYGRPAWKTVLQFLGSYS
;
A
#
# COMPACT_ATOMS: atom_id res chain seq x y z
N MET A 1 -14.92 -30.77 -53.84
CA MET A 1 -14.67 -29.41 -53.28
C MET A 1 -15.25 -29.38 -51.88
N THR A 2 -14.64 -28.68 -50.93
CA THR A 2 -15.09 -28.70 -49.52
C THR A 2 -16.43 -27.99 -49.34
N ALA A 3 -17.31 -28.56 -48.50
CA ALA A 3 -18.71 -28.17 -48.41
C ALA A 3 -18.93 -26.94 -47.52
N ARG A 4 -19.02 -25.74 -48.13
CA ARG A 4 -19.63 -24.54 -47.49
C ARG A 4 -20.19 -23.46 -48.44
N ASN A 5 -20.45 -23.81 -49.70
CA ASN A 5 -21.06 -22.93 -50.71
C ASN A 5 -22.57 -23.12 -50.93
N LEU A 6 -23.24 -23.90 -50.07
CA LEU A 6 -24.68 -24.13 -50.07
C LEU A 6 -25.25 -23.68 -48.72
N HIS A 7 -26.34 -22.92 -48.72
CA HIS A 7 -27.11 -22.65 -47.51
C HIS A 7 -28.06 -23.83 -47.22
N MET A 8 -28.56 -23.93 -45.99
CA MET A 8 -29.46 -25.02 -45.60
C MET A 8 -30.80 -25.05 -46.37
N ARG A 9 -31.18 -23.92 -47.00
CA ARG A 9 -32.32 -23.80 -47.93
C ARG A 9 -32.03 -24.32 -49.35
N ASP A 10 -30.76 -24.50 -49.71
CA ASP A 10 -30.31 -24.95 -51.02
C ASP A 10 -30.08 -26.49 -51.04
N PHE A 11 -30.36 -27.17 -49.92
CA PHE A 11 -30.25 -28.61 -49.74
C PHE A 11 -31.64 -29.25 -49.76
N ASP A 12 -31.93 -30.07 -50.77
CA ASP A 12 -33.21 -30.80 -50.84
C ASP A 12 -33.21 -31.97 -49.85
N VAL A 13 -33.99 -31.80 -48.77
CA VAL A 13 -34.17 -32.78 -47.68
C VAL A 13 -34.84 -34.09 -48.11
N GLN A 14 -35.36 -34.20 -49.33
CA GLN A 14 -35.81 -35.47 -49.91
C GLN A 14 -34.66 -36.29 -50.54
N THR A 15 -33.46 -35.71 -50.70
CA THR A 15 -32.34 -36.37 -51.37
C THR A 15 -31.71 -37.43 -50.47
N GLY A 16 -31.90 -38.71 -50.81
CA GLY A 16 -31.17 -39.83 -50.22
C GLY A 16 -29.82 -40.12 -50.92
N PRO A 17 -28.91 -40.86 -50.28
CA PRO A 17 -27.69 -41.35 -50.91
C PRO A 17 -28.02 -42.45 -51.94
N LEU A 18 -27.34 -42.43 -53.09
CA LEU A 18 -27.53 -43.41 -54.18
C LEU A 18 -26.93 -44.79 -53.83
N SER A 19 -25.84 -44.80 -53.08
CA SER A 19 -25.24 -46.01 -52.52
C SER A 19 -24.47 -45.71 -51.24
N ILE A 20 -24.44 -46.68 -50.34
CA ILE A 20 -23.60 -46.69 -49.15
C ILE A 20 -22.80 -47.99 -49.18
N SER A 21 -21.50 -47.90 -48.98
CA SER A 21 -20.59 -49.05 -48.88
C SER A 21 -19.50 -48.78 -47.84
N LEU A 22 -18.96 -49.83 -47.23
CA LEU A 22 -17.71 -49.70 -46.47
C LEU A 22 -16.54 -49.52 -47.45
N ALA A 23 -15.57 -48.70 -47.08
CA ALA A 23 -14.31 -48.63 -47.80
C ALA A 23 -13.54 -49.96 -47.66
N GLU A 24 -12.70 -50.28 -48.65
CA GLU A 24 -12.00 -51.58 -48.71
C GLU A 24 -11.00 -51.81 -47.56
N ASP A 25 -10.64 -50.75 -46.81
CA ASP A 25 -9.80 -50.80 -45.61
C ASP A 25 -10.60 -51.02 -44.30
N GLY A 26 -11.93 -51.05 -44.36
CA GLY A 26 -12.85 -51.17 -43.23
C GLY A 26 -12.95 -49.93 -42.32
N ASN A 27 -12.25 -48.83 -42.61
CA ASN A 27 -12.11 -47.66 -41.73
C ASN A 27 -12.82 -46.38 -42.24
N GLY A 28 -13.55 -46.49 -43.35
CA GLY A 28 -14.36 -45.43 -43.95
C GLY A 28 -15.70 -45.94 -44.48
N LEU A 29 -16.63 -45.01 -44.75
CA LEU A 29 -17.94 -45.28 -45.34
C LEU A 29 -18.10 -44.44 -46.61
N ASN A 30 -18.05 -45.11 -47.76
CA ASN A 30 -18.21 -44.50 -49.08
C ASN A 30 -19.70 -44.27 -49.34
N ILE A 31 -20.15 -43.01 -49.19
CA ILE A 31 -21.54 -42.59 -49.44
C ILE A 31 -21.60 -41.81 -50.76
N THR A 32 -22.21 -42.40 -51.78
CA THR A 32 -22.38 -41.75 -53.08
C THR A 32 -23.65 -40.91 -53.10
N TRP A 33 -23.51 -39.61 -52.86
CA TRP A 33 -24.59 -38.63 -53.06
C TRP A 33 -24.70 -38.23 -54.55
N PRO A 34 -25.90 -37.83 -55.04
CA PRO A 34 -26.04 -37.20 -56.35
C PRO A 34 -25.21 -35.89 -56.37
N GLY A 35 -24.03 -35.92 -57.03
CA GLY A 35 -23.10 -34.79 -57.11
C GLY A 35 -21.72 -34.99 -56.47
N GLY A 36 -21.48 -36.10 -55.74
CA GLY A 36 -20.14 -36.54 -55.33
C GLY A 36 -19.38 -35.61 -54.36
N ILE A 37 -19.61 -35.77 -53.06
CA ILE A 37 -18.87 -35.08 -51.99
C ILE A 37 -18.52 -36.09 -50.89
N ASP A 38 -17.23 -36.24 -50.59
CA ASP A 38 -16.72 -36.99 -49.42
C ASP A 38 -16.65 -36.11 -48.16
N ALA A 39 -16.78 -36.75 -47.00
CA ALA A 39 -16.70 -36.11 -45.69
C ALA A 39 -15.35 -36.40 -45.00
N ALA A 40 -14.83 -35.41 -44.27
CA ALA A 40 -13.60 -35.52 -43.48
C ALA A 40 -13.91 -35.72 -41.98
N LYS A 41 -13.00 -36.40 -41.27
CA LYS A 41 -13.11 -36.64 -39.81
C LYS A 41 -12.90 -35.33 -39.03
N VAL A 42 -13.61 -35.20 -37.90
CA VAL A 42 -13.43 -34.15 -36.89
C VAL A 42 -12.81 -34.79 -35.65
N TYR A 43 -11.88 -34.11 -34.98
CA TYR A 43 -11.22 -34.60 -33.77
C TYR A 43 -12.15 -34.52 -32.56
N LEU A 44 -12.07 -35.53 -31.69
CA LEU A 44 -12.76 -35.57 -30.39
C LEU A 44 -11.82 -35.10 -29.28
N ARG A 45 -12.41 -34.74 -28.12
CA ARG A 45 -11.71 -34.15 -26.97
C ARG A 45 -11.33 -35.23 -25.95
N ASP A 46 -10.06 -35.59 -25.90
CA ASP A 46 -9.51 -36.46 -24.84
C ASP A 46 -8.93 -35.59 -23.70
N LEU A 47 -9.82 -34.94 -22.94
CA LEU A 47 -9.47 -34.21 -21.71
C LEU A 47 -9.10 -35.21 -20.59
N ARG A 48 -8.05 -34.91 -19.84
CA ARG A 48 -7.53 -35.75 -18.75
C ARG A 48 -7.66 -35.03 -17.42
N LEU A 49 -8.63 -35.49 -16.62
CA LEU A 49 -8.82 -35.00 -15.25
C LEU A 49 -7.73 -35.53 -14.33
N TRP A 50 -7.20 -34.70 -13.43
CA TRP A 50 -6.07 -35.06 -12.57
C TRP A 50 -6.25 -34.70 -11.09
N ASP A 51 -5.69 -35.56 -10.24
CA ASP A 51 -5.40 -35.27 -8.84
C ASP A 51 -3.91 -34.92 -8.68
N ARG A 52 -3.48 -34.66 -7.45
CA ARG A 52 -2.07 -34.35 -7.13
C ARG A 52 -1.12 -35.48 -7.55
N GLU A 53 -1.43 -36.73 -7.23
CA GLU A 53 -0.54 -37.87 -7.47
C GLU A 53 -0.32 -38.08 -8.97
N TYR A 54 -1.38 -37.92 -9.76
CA TYR A 54 -1.29 -37.95 -11.22
C TYR A 54 -0.45 -36.79 -11.77
N ILE A 55 -0.73 -35.53 -11.39
CA ILE A 55 -0.07 -34.38 -12.01
C ILE A 55 1.41 -34.26 -11.59
N GLU A 56 1.75 -34.57 -10.32
CA GLU A 56 3.15 -34.62 -9.85
C GLU A 56 3.97 -35.66 -10.64
N ALA A 57 3.36 -36.76 -11.07
CA ALA A 57 4.01 -37.81 -11.86
C ALA A 57 3.99 -37.58 -13.39
N ASN A 58 3.06 -36.77 -13.92
CA ASN A 58 2.79 -36.68 -15.36
C ASN A 58 2.88 -35.28 -15.98
N ILE A 59 3.14 -34.21 -15.20
CA ILE A 59 3.23 -32.84 -15.73
C ILE A 59 4.28 -32.71 -16.84
N GLN A 60 3.85 -32.26 -18.02
CA GLN A 60 4.72 -32.16 -19.20
C GLN A 60 5.55 -30.86 -19.15
N LYS A 61 6.86 -31.00 -19.45
CA LYS A 61 7.82 -29.89 -19.51
C LYS A 61 8.47 -29.81 -20.90
N TYR A 62 8.52 -28.62 -21.48
CA TYR A 62 9.05 -28.36 -22.83
C TYR A 62 10.06 -27.21 -22.80
N ASP A 63 11.06 -27.24 -23.66
CA ASP A 63 12.08 -26.18 -23.73
C ASP A 63 11.53 -24.92 -24.43
N HIS A 64 11.77 -23.73 -23.86
CA HIS A 64 11.26 -22.44 -24.35
C HIS A 64 11.78 -22.09 -25.74
N GLU A 65 13.08 -22.23 -25.98
CA GLU A 65 13.67 -21.91 -27.29
C GLU A 65 13.26 -22.94 -28.34
N ALA A 66 13.08 -24.21 -27.94
CA ALA A 66 12.47 -25.22 -28.80
C ALA A 66 10.99 -24.90 -29.11
N ALA A 67 10.18 -24.46 -28.15
CA ALA A 67 8.78 -24.10 -28.38
C ALA A 67 8.61 -22.85 -29.28
N LEU A 68 9.57 -21.93 -29.28
CA LEU A 68 9.59 -20.79 -30.20
C LEU A 68 9.95 -21.18 -31.65
N HIS A 69 10.84 -22.17 -31.83
CA HIS A 69 11.51 -22.43 -33.12
C HIS A 69 11.19 -23.79 -33.78
N ASP A 70 10.71 -24.79 -33.04
CA ASP A 70 10.32 -26.11 -33.53
C ASP A 70 8.80 -26.32 -33.45
N ASP A 71 8.17 -26.47 -34.62
CA ASP A 71 6.75 -26.74 -34.77
C ASP A 71 6.30 -28.06 -34.10
N LYS A 72 7.18 -29.06 -33.95
CA LYS A 72 6.84 -30.29 -33.23
C LYS A 72 6.75 -30.03 -31.72
N THR A 73 7.75 -29.38 -31.13
CA THR A 73 7.76 -29.03 -29.70
C THR A 73 6.58 -28.12 -29.36
N LEU A 74 6.30 -27.13 -30.21
CA LEU A 74 5.13 -26.26 -30.06
C LEU A 74 3.80 -27.03 -30.16
N HIS A 75 3.65 -27.92 -31.14
CA HIS A 75 2.46 -28.77 -31.28
C HIS A 75 2.25 -29.64 -30.03
N ASP A 76 3.30 -30.32 -29.56
CA ASP A 76 3.20 -31.26 -28.44
C ASP A 76 2.93 -30.52 -27.12
N PHE A 77 3.54 -29.34 -26.91
CA PHE A 77 3.25 -28.43 -25.80
C PHE A 77 1.78 -27.99 -25.78
N LEU A 78 1.28 -27.44 -26.89
CA LEU A 78 -0.11 -27.00 -26.99
C LEU A 78 -1.10 -28.16 -26.89
N THR A 79 -0.70 -29.37 -27.30
CA THR A 79 -1.49 -30.59 -27.08
C THR A 79 -1.62 -30.89 -25.59
N ALA A 80 -0.52 -30.88 -24.82
CA ALA A 80 -0.55 -31.11 -23.37
C ALA A 80 -1.40 -30.06 -22.63
N VAL A 81 -1.29 -28.78 -23.02
CA VAL A 81 -2.16 -27.71 -22.50
C VAL A 81 -3.64 -27.99 -22.80
N CYS A 82 -3.97 -28.48 -23.99
CA CYS A 82 -5.36 -28.81 -24.37
C CYS A 82 -5.89 -30.13 -23.78
N THR A 83 -5.04 -31.07 -23.38
CA THR A 83 -5.48 -32.31 -22.71
C THR A 83 -5.55 -32.18 -21.19
N ASP A 84 -4.61 -31.45 -20.58
CA ASP A 84 -4.35 -31.46 -19.13
C ASP A 84 -4.66 -30.09 -18.47
N GLY A 85 -4.86 -29.04 -19.26
CA GLY A 85 -5.07 -27.65 -18.77
C GLY A 85 -3.82 -26.92 -18.28
N LEU A 86 -2.70 -27.64 -18.12
CA LEU A 86 -1.44 -27.14 -17.56
C LEU A 86 -0.24 -27.81 -18.25
N ALA A 87 0.74 -27.01 -18.67
CA ALA A 87 2.07 -27.47 -19.06
C ALA A 87 3.13 -26.40 -18.76
N LEU A 88 4.38 -26.84 -18.58
CA LEU A 88 5.50 -25.94 -18.23
C LEU A 88 6.46 -25.76 -19.40
N LEU A 89 6.90 -24.51 -19.60
CA LEU A 89 8.04 -24.16 -20.44
C LEU A 89 9.28 -23.98 -19.54
N VAL A 90 10.45 -24.45 -20.00
CA VAL A 90 11.71 -24.42 -19.23
C VAL A 90 12.88 -23.89 -20.06
N ASN A 91 13.96 -23.46 -19.40
CA ASN A 91 15.19 -22.90 -19.99
C ASN A 91 15.01 -21.61 -20.83
N GLY A 92 14.00 -20.79 -20.56
CA GLY A 92 13.83 -19.51 -21.26
C GLY A 92 14.81 -18.41 -20.82
N PRO A 93 14.72 -17.21 -21.43
CA PRO A 93 15.72 -16.15 -21.26
C PRO A 93 15.61 -15.33 -19.96
N GLU A 94 16.60 -15.49 -19.08
CA GLU A 94 16.81 -14.65 -17.89
C GLU A 94 16.70 -13.14 -18.19
N ASN A 95 15.95 -12.42 -17.34
CA ASN A 95 15.72 -10.97 -17.39
C ASN A 95 14.99 -10.41 -18.64
N ASP A 96 14.54 -11.25 -19.59
CA ASP A 96 13.78 -10.79 -20.74
C ASP A 96 12.30 -10.60 -20.42
N ARG A 97 11.87 -9.33 -20.30
CA ARG A 97 10.46 -8.96 -20.07
C ARG A 97 9.56 -9.31 -21.26
N ASN A 98 10.13 -9.48 -22.46
CA ASN A 98 9.40 -9.72 -23.71
C ASN A 98 9.45 -11.20 -24.12
N ALA A 99 9.96 -12.10 -23.26
CA ALA A 99 9.95 -13.55 -23.50
C ALA A 99 8.53 -14.05 -23.79
N VAL A 100 7.60 -13.61 -22.94
CA VAL A 100 6.17 -13.94 -22.98
C VAL A 100 5.48 -13.45 -24.25
N ASP A 101 5.76 -12.22 -24.71
CA ASP A 101 5.24 -11.69 -25.98
C ASP A 101 5.58 -12.61 -27.16
N LYS A 102 6.83 -13.09 -27.22
CA LYS A 102 7.34 -13.88 -28.35
C LYS A 102 6.61 -15.21 -28.47
N ILE A 103 6.39 -15.90 -27.35
CA ILE A 103 5.68 -17.19 -27.35
C ILE A 103 4.16 -17.00 -27.49
N GLY A 104 3.57 -15.94 -26.89
CA GLY A 104 2.17 -15.58 -27.11
C GLY A 104 1.86 -15.29 -28.58
N ALA A 105 2.67 -14.44 -29.22
CA ALA A 105 2.56 -14.12 -30.65
C ALA A 105 2.92 -15.29 -31.58
N ARG A 106 3.63 -16.32 -31.08
CA ARG A 106 3.84 -17.59 -31.80
C ARG A 106 2.61 -18.50 -31.75
N ILE A 107 1.87 -18.48 -30.64
CA ILE A 107 0.68 -19.32 -30.42
C ILE A 107 -0.58 -18.74 -31.09
N GLY A 108 -0.77 -17.41 -31.05
CA GLY A 108 -1.94 -16.78 -31.66
C GLY A 108 -2.14 -15.31 -31.29
N LEU A 109 -3.41 -14.91 -31.19
CA LEU A 109 -3.77 -13.57 -30.75
C LEU A 109 -3.85 -13.49 -29.22
N ILE A 110 -2.91 -12.73 -28.67
CA ILE A 110 -3.00 -12.03 -27.39
C ILE A 110 -4.31 -11.23 -27.36
N HIS A 111 -5.10 -11.38 -26.30
CA HIS A 111 -6.34 -10.63 -26.10
C HIS A 111 -6.05 -9.41 -25.22
N GLN A 112 -6.04 -8.21 -25.80
CA GLN A 112 -5.75 -7.00 -25.05
C GLN A 112 -6.87 -6.69 -24.05
N THR A 113 -6.49 -6.51 -22.79
CA THR A 113 -7.35 -6.00 -21.71
C THR A 113 -6.99 -4.54 -21.42
N HIS A 114 -7.68 -3.87 -20.50
CA HIS A 114 -7.25 -2.54 -20.06
C HIS A 114 -5.85 -2.58 -19.42
N PHE A 115 -5.52 -3.63 -18.66
CA PHE A 115 -4.19 -3.89 -18.10
C PHE A 115 -3.05 -4.06 -19.14
N GLY A 116 -3.37 -4.30 -20.43
CA GLY A 116 -2.38 -4.52 -21.48
C GLY A 116 -2.45 -5.90 -22.13
N SER A 117 -1.28 -6.52 -22.36
CA SER A 117 -1.10 -7.53 -23.43
C SER A 117 -0.21 -8.76 -23.12
N ILE A 118 0.22 -9.02 -21.88
CA ILE A 118 1.29 -10.01 -21.58
C ILE A 118 1.12 -10.58 -20.15
N GLN A 119 1.21 -11.88 -19.79
CA GLN A 119 0.52 -13.07 -20.34
C GLN A 119 1.20 -14.43 -20.31
N MET A 120 2.18 -14.66 -19.41
CA MET A 120 2.53 -15.95 -18.79
C MET A 120 3.17 -15.68 -17.42
N LEU A 121 3.07 -16.62 -16.47
CA LEU A 121 3.76 -16.49 -15.18
C LEU A 121 5.26 -16.76 -15.37
N HIS A 122 6.07 -15.71 -15.28
CA HIS A 122 7.52 -15.74 -15.52
C HIS A 122 8.27 -15.15 -14.32
N THR A 123 8.94 -16.01 -13.53
CA THR A 123 9.68 -15.60 -12.34
C THR A 123 11.03 -14.97 -12.71
N ILE A 124 11.02 -13.64 -12.84
CA ILE A 124 12.24 -12.83 -13.03
C ILE A 124 13.17 -12.92 -11.80
N GLN A 125 12.58 -12.93 -10.59
CA GLN A 125 13.30 -13.15 -9.33
C GLN A 125 12.46 -14.02 -8.39
N LYS A 126 13.10 -15.06 -7.86
CA LYS A 126 12.56 -16.03 -6.91
C LYS A 126 12.65 -15.52 -5.47
N ALA A 127 11.63 -15.87 -4.69
CA ALA A 127 11.58 -15.70 -3.24
C ALA A 127 12.60 -16.58 -2.49
N ASP A 128 13.30 -16.02 -1.49
CA ASP A 128 14.20 -16.80 -0.61
C ASP A 128 13.41 -17.83 0.23
N GLU A 129 12.23 -17.44 0.72
CA GLU A 129 11.23 -18.29 1.37
C GLU A 129 9.82 -17.95 0.85
N GLY A 130 8.95 -18.96 0.72
CA GLY A 130 7.58 -18.82 0.22
C GLY A 130 7.44 -18.82 -1.31
N GLY A 131 6.36 -18.22 -1.83
CA GLY A 131 6.13 -18.06 -3.27
C GLY A 131 5.92 -19.35 -4.06
N HIS A 132 5.06 -20.26 -3.56
CA HIS A 132 4.63 -21.44 -4.31
C HIS A 132 3.41 -21.13 -5.18
N SER A 133 3.45 -21.49 -6.47
CA SER A 133 2.24 -21.58 -7.29
C SER A 133 1.41 -22.78 -6.82
N VAL A 134 0.09 -22.61 -6.69
CA VAL A 134 -0.82 -23.67 -6.20
C VAL A 134 -1.96 -23.88 -7.17
N PHE A 135 -2.13 -25.11 -7.66
CA PHE A 135 -3.11 -25.45 -8.68
C PHE A 135 -4.00 -26.62 -8.30
N VAL A 136 -5.23 -26.58 -8.81
CA VAL A 136 -6.27 -27.59 -8.61
C VAL A 136 -7.02 -27.78 -9.92
N ASP A 137 -7.24 -29.03 -10.35
CA ASP A 137 -8.16 -29.32 -11.45
C ASP A 137 -9.61 -29.10 -10.98
N GLY A 138 -10.23 -28.02 -11.47
CA GLY A 138 -11.61 -27.69 -11.15
C GLY A 138 -12.61 -28.70 -11.70
N PHE A 139 -12.30 -29.34 -12.83
CA PHE A 139 -13.16 -30.36 -13.44
C PHE A 139 -13.04 -31.68 -12.65
N HIS A 140 -11.84 -32.06 -12.20
CA HIS A 140 -11.65 -33.19 -11.28
C HIS A 140 -12.45 -32.97 -9.99
N VAL A 141 -12.30 -31.81 -9.35
CA VAL A 141 -13.04 -31.48 -8.12
C VAL A 141 -14.56 -31.49 -8.36
N ALA A 142 -15.03 -30.96 -9.49
CA ALA A 142 -16.44 -31.00 -9.84
C ALA A 142 -16.97 -32.44 -10.05
N GLU A 143 -16.22 -33.31 -10.74
CA GLU A 143 -16.59 -34.72 -10.94
C GLU A 143 -16.37 -35.59 -9.68
N GLN A 144 -15.52 -35.18 -8.74
CA GLN A 144 -15.41 -35.78 -7.39
C GLN A 144 -16.65 -35.39 -6.56
N LEU A 145 -16.95 -34.10 -6.49
CA LEU A 145 -18.11 -33.56 -5.78
C LEU A 145 -19.42 -34.18 -6.29
N ARG A 146 -19.57 -34.37 -7.60
CA ARG A 146 -20.73 -35.07 -8.19
C ARG A 146 -20.95 -36.48 -7.62
N LYS A 147 -19.88 -37.21 -7.29
CA LYS A 147 -19.96 -38.59 -6.79
C LYS A 147 -20.19 -38.63 -5.28
N GLU A 148 -19.50 -37.77 -4.53
CA GLU A 148 -19.50 -37.79 -3.06
C GLU A 148 -20.59 -36.92 -2.44
N ARG A 149 -20.93 -35.80 -3.09
CA ARG A 149 -21.84 -34.74 -2.63
C ARG A 149 -22.69 -34.19 -3.80
N PRO A 150 -23.54 -35.03 -4.43
CA PRO A 150 -24.39 -34.60 -5.54
C PRO A 150 -25.32 -33.45 -5.17
N ASP A 151 -25.72 -33.34 -3.90
CA ASP A 151 -26.50 -32.22 -3.35
C ASP A 151 -25.78 -30.87 -3.48
N VAL A 152 -24.46 -30.87 -3.34
CA VAL A 152 -23.61 -29.67 -3.49
C VAL A 152 -23.36 -29.39 -4.97
N PHE A 153 -23.12 -30.43 -5.77
CA PHE A 153 -22.95 -30.31 -7.22
C PHE A 153 -24.19 -29.70 -7.89
N GLU A 154 -25.39 -30.15 -7.49
CA GLU A 154 -26.67 -29.65 -8.01
C GLU A 154 -26.83 -28.15 -7.73
N ILE A 155 -26.55 -27.69 -6.51
CA ILE A 155 -26.61 -26.26 -6.15
C ILE A 155 -25.64 -25.44 -7.02
N LEU A 156 -24.37 -25.85 -7.12
CA LEU A 156 -23.34 -25.10 -7.85
C LEU A 156 -23.51 -25.14 -9.38
N SER A 157 -24.36 -26.02 -9.91
CA SER A 157 -24.75 -26.08 -11.33
C SER A 157 -26.19 -25.62 -11.60
N THR A 158 -26.93 -25.19 -10.57
CA THR A 158 -28.29 -24.63 -10.71
C THR A 158 -28.26 -23.12 -10.83
N TYR A 159 -27.66 -22.42 -9.87
CA TYR A 159 -27.71 -20.96 -9.76
C TYR A 159 -26.52 -20.29 -10.46
N ASP A 160 -26.75 -19.10 -11.04
CA ASP A 160 -25.69 -18.23 -11.53
C ASP A 160 -25.10 -17.38 -10.39
N ALA A 161 -23.78 -17.20 -10.40
CA ALA A 161 -23.09 -16.22 -9.58
C ALA A 161 -22.76 -14.99 -10.43
N GLU A 162 -22.93 -13.80 -9.86
CA GLU A 162 -22.48 -12.55 -10.47
C GLU A 162 -21.05 -12.22 -10.01
N TYR A 163 -20.25 -11.74 -10.96
CA TYR A 163 -18.89 -11.27 -10.76
C TYR A 163 -18.79 -9.84 -11.27
N ILE A 164 -18.22 -8.95 -10.45
CA ILE A 164 -18.05 -7.53 -10.72
C ILE A 164 -16.58 -7.16 -10.47
N GLU A 165 -15.99 -6.45 -11.41
CA GLU A 165 -14.67 -5.84 -11.31
C GLU A 165 -14.79 -4.36 -11.70
N GLU A 166 -14.92 -3.50 -10.68
CA GLU A 166 -15.00 -2.04 -10.77
C GLU A 166 -13.70 -1.41 -10.25
N GLY A 167 -13.21 -0.36 -10.90
CA GLY A 167 -12.02 0.36 -10.45
C GLY A 167 -11.47 1.37 -11.46
N PHE A 168 -10.22 1.73 -11.28
CA PHE A 168 -9.44 2.51 -12.25
C PHE A 168 -7.98 2.06 -12.25
N ASP A 169 -7.34 2.03 -13.41
CA ASP A 169 -5.89 1.83 -13.53
C ASP A 169 -5.21 3.07 -14.15
N LYS A 170 -3.89 3.16 -14.02
CA LYS A 170 -3.07 4.34 -14.28
C LYS A 170 -1.90 3.99 -15.21
N HIS A 171 -2.14 4.07 -16.52
CA HIS A 171 -1.12 3.75 -17.52
C HIS A 171 -0.36 4.99 -18.00
N GLU A 172 0.94 4.83 -18.26
CA GLU A 172 1.73 5.84 -18.98
C GLU A 172 1.49 5.69 -20.49
N VAL A 173 0.99 6.76 -21.12
CA VAL A 173 0.72 6.80 -22.56
C VAL A 173 1.26 8.10 -23.13
N ASP A 174 2.20 8.01 -24.07
CA ASP A 174 2.91 9.14 -24.69
C ASP A 174 3.72 10.00 -23.69
N GLY A 175 4.34 9.36 -22.69
CA GLY A 175 5.10 10.07 -21.63
C GLY A 175 4.21 10.83 -20.64
N LYS A 176 2.94 10.46 -20.53
CA LYS A 176 1.94 11.09 -19.65
C LYS A 176 1.07 10.05 -18.98
N GLU A 177 0.85 10.24 -17.69
CA GLU A 177 -0.07 9.42 -16.90
C GLU A 177 -1.52 9.67 -17.37
N LYS A 178 -2.26 8.60 -17.67
CA LYS A 178 -3.70 8.62 -17.96
C LYS A 178 -4.40 7.61 -17.04
N PHE A 179 -5.53 8.02 -16.49
CA PHE A 179 -6.42 7.15 -15.72
C PHE A 179 -7.44 6.51 -16.67
N PHE A 180 -7.75 5.24 -16.42
CA PHE A 180 -8.71 4.45 -17.18
C PHE A 180 -9.65 3.78 -16.18
N ASP A 181 -10.86 4.31 -16.06
CA ASP A 181 -11.93 3.72 -15.27
C ASP A 181 -12.41 2.43 -15.95
N TYR A 182 -12.67 1.38 -15.16
CA TYR A 182 -13.22 0.11 -15.64
C TYR A 182 -14.40 -0.35 -14.79
N ASP A 183 -15.39 -0.92 -15.46
CA ASP A 183 -16.61 -1.53 -14.92
C ASP A 183 -16.86 -2.77 -15.78
N MET A 184 -16.68 -3.95 -15.18
CA MET A 184 -16.85 -5.24 -15.85
C MET A 184 -17.76 -6.13 -15.01
N THR A 185 -18.88 -6.57 -15.59
CA THR A 185 -19.82 -7.51 -14.94
C THR A 185 -19.98 -8.77 -15.78
N ALA A 186 -19.94 -9.94 -15.13
CA ALA A 186 -20.22 -11.25 -15.72
C ALA A 186 -21.18 -12.06 -14.84
N ARG A 187 -22.08 -12.86 -15.43
CA ARG A 187 -23.03 -13.72 -14.70
C ARG A 187 -22.94 -15.16 -15.20
N HIS A 188 -22.51 -16.05 -14.32
CA HIS A 188 -22.10 -17.41 -14.68
C HIS A 188 -22.28 -18.40 -13.53
N LYS A 189 -22.72 -19.62 -13.86
CA LYS A 189 -22.68 -20.77 -12.97
C LYS A 189 -21.27 -21.10 -12.49
N ILE A 190 -21.18 -21.53 -11.24
CA ILE A 190 -19.92 -21.98 -10.63
C ILE A 190 -19.46 -23.30 -11.25
N ILE A 191 -20.40 -24.19 -11.59
CA ILE A 191 -20.16 -25.38 -12.42
C ILE A 191 -21.15 -25.38 -13.59
N GLU A 192 -20.66 -25.23 -14.81
CA GLU A 192 -21.48 -25.30 -16.03
C GLU A 192 -21.36 -26.70 -16.66
N THR A 193 -22.49 -27.34 -16.93
CA THR A 193 -22.58 -28.64 -17.60
C THR A 193 -23.09 -28.51 -19.02
N GLY A 194 -22.68 -29.42 -19.90
CA GLY A 194 -23.15 -29.47 -21.27
C GLY A 194 -24.49 -30.19 -21.41
N VAL A 195 -25.04 -30.21 -22.62
CA VAL A 195 -26.23 -31.01 -22.99
C VAL A 195 -25.98 -32.52 -22.80
N ASP A 196 -24.72 -32.94 -22.79
CA ASP A 196 -24.24 -34.29 -22.48
C ASP A 196 -23.99 -34.52 -20.98
N GLY A 197 -24.29 -33.56 -20.11
CA GLY A 197 -24.12 -33.62 -18.66
C GLY A 197 -22.67 -33.48 -18.16
N ALA A 198 -21.66 -33.64 -19.04
CA ALA A 198 -20.26 -33.46 -18.68
C ALA A 198 -19.97 -32.00 -18.26
N VAL A 199 -19.08 -31.80 -17.29
CA VAL A 199 -18.60 -30.45 -16.92
C VAL A 199 -17.95 -29.80 -18.15
N LYS A 200 -18.34 -28.57 -18.46
CA LYS A 200 -17.78 -27.75 -19.55
C LYS A 200 -17.05 -26.53 -19.02
N ARG A 201 -17.36 -26.08 -17.81
CA ARG A 201 -16.68 -24.97 -17.13
C ARG A 201 -16.80 -25.10 -15.62
N VAL A 202 -15.75 -24.66 -14.93
CA VAL A 202 -15.85 -24.14 -13.57
C VAL A 202 -15.57 -22.63 -13.61
N THR A 203 -16.25 -21.86 -12.77
CA THR A 203 -15.99 -20.42 -12.55
C THR A 203 -15.91 -20.20 -11.04
N PHE A 204 -14.72 -19.95 -10.50
CA PHE A 204 -14.57 -19.79 -9.05
C PHE A 204 -13.48 -18.76 -8.70
N GLY A 205 -13.85 -17.80 -7.86
CA GLY A 205 -12.98 -16.71 -7.41
C GLY A 205 -13.72 -15.85 -6.39
N ASN A 206 -13.07 -15.50 -5.28
CA ASN A 206 -13.72 -14.80 -4.16
C ASN A 206 -13.60 -13.27 -4.25
N ALA A 207 -12.53 -12.73 -4.85
CA ALA A 207 -12.26 -11.29 -4.85
C ALA A 207 -13.19 -10.49 -5.80
N MET A 208 -13.60 -11.09 -6.91
CA MET A 208 -14.43 -10.46 -7.95
C MET A 208 -15.91 -10.82 -7.83
N ARG A 209 -16.36 -11.50 -6.76
CA ARG A 209 -17.74 -12.00 -6.66
C ARG A 209 -18.67 -10.94 -6.05
N SER A 210 -19.77 -10.65 -6.74
CA SER A 210 -20.84 -9.76 -6.29
C SER A 210 -21.53 -10.25 -5.01
N TRP A 211 -22.23 -9.32 -4.35
CA TRP A 211 -23.21 -9.62 -3.30
C TRP A 211 -24.56 -10.11 -3.85
N PHE A 212 -24.83 -9.92 -5.15
CA PHE A 212 -26.09 -10.29 -5.78
C PHE A 212 -26.15 -11.78 -6.14
N TYR A 213 -27.31 -12.39 -5.88
CA TYR A 213 -27.67 -13.76 -6.26
C TYR A 213 -29.09 -13.77 -6.82
N ASP A 214 -29.28 -14.39 -7.98
CA ASP A 214 -30.58 -14.49 -8.65
C ASP A 214 -31.31 -15.76 -8.13
N VAL A 215 -32.12 -15.60 -7.07
CA VAL A 215 -32.83 -16.69 -6.39
C VAL A 215 -34.27 -16.31 -6.02
N ASP A 216 -35.19 -17.26 -6.15
CA ASP A 216 -36.60 -17.09 -5.74
C ASP A 216 -36.82 -17.19 -4.21
N ASP A 217 -35.85 -17.76 -3.47
CA ASP A 217 -35.93 -18.02 -2.03
C ASP A 217 -34.63 -17.60 -1.32
N GLU A 218 -34.75 -16.70 -0.34
CA GLU A 218 -33.61 -16.20 0.46
C GLU A 218 -32.82 -17.32 1.17
N ARG A 219 -33.47 -18.45 1.44
CA ARG A 219 -32.84 -19.61 2.12
C ARG A 219 -31.88 -20.35 1.19
N ASP A 220 -32.04 -20.21 -0.12
CA ASP A 220 -31.11 -20.77 -1.10
C ASP A 220 -29.78 -20.01 -1.12
N ILE A 221 -29.73 -18.73 -0.73
CA ILE A 221 -28.48 -17.98 -0.55
C ILE A 221 -27.55 -18.70 0.43
N GLN A 222 -28.07 -19.11 1.59
CA GLN A 222 -27.28 -19.86 2.59
C GLN A 222 -26.88 -21.24 2.08
N ARG A 223 -27.71 -21.89 1.24
CA ARG A 223 -27.38 -23.17 0.59
C ARG A 223 -26.24 -23.01 -0.43
N ILE A 224 -26.25 -21.93 -1.22
CA ILE A 224 -25.18 -21.59 -2.16
C ILE A 224 -23.87 -21.30 -1.43
N TYR A 225 -23.90 -20.46 -0.38
CA TYR A 225 -22.69 -20.19 0.44
C TYR A 225 -22.14 -21.46 1.10
N ASN A 226 -22.99 -22.32 1.64
CA ASN A 226 -22.58 -23.62 2.18
C ASN A 226 -21.97 -24.52 1.10
N ALA A 227 -22.54 -24.52 -0.12
CA ALA A 227 -22.04 -25.31 -1.22
C ALA A 227 -20.68 -24.80 -1.74
N MET A 228 -20.51 -23.48 -1.86
CA MET A 228 -19.23 -22.85 -2.20
C MET A 228 -18.14 -23.16 -1.15
N LYS A 229 -18.50 -23.18 0.14
CA LYS A 229 -17.58 -23.58 1.21
C LYS A 229 -17.12 -25.04 1.06
N VAL A 230 -18.03 -25.97 0.76
CA VAL A 230 -17.65 -27.38 0.52
C VAL A 230 -16.78 -27.50 -0.75
N PHE A 231 -17.11 -26.82 -1.85
CA PHE A 231 -16.25 -26.81 -3.04
C PHE A 231 -14.84 -26.25 -2.74
N THR A 232 -14.75 -25.23 -1.90
CA THR A 232 -13.47 -24.69 -1.40
C THR A 232 -12.71 -25.74 -0.59
N GLU A 233 -13.36 -26.44 0.33
CA GLU A 233 -12.77 -27.51 1.14
C GLU A 233 -12.23 -28.67 0.28
N TYR A 234 -12.92 -29.00 -0.82
CA TYR A 234 -12.43 -29.98 -1.80
C TYR A 234 -11.25 -29.45 -2.64
N CYS A 235 -11.20 -28.17 -2.98
CA CYS A 235 -10.05 -27.57 -3.67
C CYS A 235 -8.80 -27.55 -2.78
N TYR A 236 -8.95 -27.21 -1.50
CA TYR A 236 -7.84 -27.20 -0.52
C TYR A 236 -7.53 -28.58 0.07
N ASN A 237 -8.17 -29.67 -0.40
CA ASN A 237 -7.80 -31.04 -0.04
C ASN A 237 -6.37 -31.34 -0.56
N PRO A 238 -5.40 -31.76 0.28
CA PRO A 238 -4.05 -32.12 -0.16
C PRO A 238 -3.96 -33.18 -1.26
N GLN A 239 -5.03 -33.94 -1.51
CA GLN A 239 -5.12 -34.90 -2.63
C GLN A 239 -5.37 -34.22 -4.00
N ASN A 240 -6.03 -33.07 -4.02
CA ASN A 240 -6.40 -32.34 -5.25
C ASN A 240 -5.45 -31.19 -5.57
N LEU A 241 -4.56 -30.86 -4.62
CA LEU A 241 -3.79 -29.63 -4.58
C LEU A 241 -2.33 -29.88 -4.98
N PHE A 242 -1.98 -29.41 -6.18
CA PHE A 242 -0.62 -29.41 -6.71
C PHE A 242 0.13 -28.15 -6.27
N GLN A 243 1.38 -28.30 -5.85
CA GLN A 243 2.24 -27.21 -5.41
C GLN A 243 3.62 -27.35 -6.05
N PHE A 244 4.13 -26.26 -6.61
CA PHE A 244 5.53 -26.20 -7.02
C PHE A 244 6.10 -24.79 -6.81
N GLN A 245 7.38 -24.60 -7.13
CA GLN A 245 8.08 -23.31 -7.01
C GLN A 245 8.88 -23.09 -8.28
N LEU A 246 8.73 -21.92 -8.90
CA LEU A 246 9.45 -21.54 -10.12
C LEU A 246 10.92 -21.22 -9.81
N GLU A 247 11.87 -21.62 -10.66
CA GLU A 247 13.26 -21.18 -10.58
C GLU A 247 13.52 -19.86 -11.34
N ASN A 248 14.44 -19.04 -10.79
CA ASN A 248 14.95 -17.79 -11.38
C ASN A 248 15.22 -17.93 -12.88
N GLY A 249 14.42 -17.25 -13.71
CA GLY A 249 14.66 -17.15 -15.16
C GLY A 249 14.82 -18.48 -15.89
N LYS A 250 14.30 -19.59 -15.34
CA LYS A 250 14.41 -20.93 -15.92
C LYS A 250 13.07 -21.60 -16.17
N ASP A 251 12.06 -21.30 -15.37
CA ASP A 251 10.71 -21.85 -15.54
C ASP A 251 9.73 -20.76 -15.97
N TYR A 252 8.88 -21.10 -16.93
CA TYR A 252 7.79 -20.29 -17.47
C TYR A 252 6.52 -21.12 -17.40
N GLU A 253 5.54 -20.64 -16.64
CA GLU A 253 4.29 -21.36 -16.46
C GLU A 253 3.22 -20.88 -17.45
N LEU A 254 2.66 -21.83 -18.20
CA LEU A 254 1.44 -21.64 -18.98
C LEU A 254 0.29 -22.48 -18.40
N SER A 255 -0.21 -22.04 -17.25
CA SER A 255 -1.53 -22.41 -16.75
C SER A 255 -2.62 -21.71 -17.57
N TYR A 256 -3.58 -22.44 -18.15
CA TYR A 256 -4.65 -21.84 -18.97
C TYR A 256 -5.79 -21.25 -18.12
N LEU A 257 -5.48 -20.18 -17.38
CA LEU A 257 -6.42 -19.43 -16.54
C LEU A 257 -7.36 -18.56 -17.41
N LYS A 258 -8.44 -19.17 -17.91
CA LYS A 258 -9.33 -18.53 -18.89
C LYS A 258 -10.48 -17.75 -18.24
N GLN A 259 -10.29 -16.43 -18.10
CA GLN A 259 -11.31 -15.51 -17.57
C GLN A 259 -12.58 -15.39 -18.46
N VAL A 260 -12.62 -16.01 -19.64
CA VAL A 260 -13.81 -16.09 -20.53
C VAL A 260 -14.01 -17.51 -21.08
N HIS A 261 -14.55 -18.42 -20.23
CA HIS A 261 -14.95 -19.82 -20.50
C HIS A 261 -13.94 -20.76 -21.21
N PRO A 262 -13.42 -21.87 -20.64
CA PRO A 262 -13.58 -22.40 -19.28
C PRO A 262 -12.27 -22.53 -18.49
N LEU A 263 -12.35 -22.50 -17.16
CA LEU A 263 -11.22 -22.84 -16.28
C LEU A 263 -11.19 -24.35 -16.05
N HIS A 264 -10.22 -25.04 -16.63
CA HIS A 264 -9.88 -26.43 -16.26
C HIS A 264 -9.09 -26.45 -14.95
N VAL A 265 -8.22 -25.45 -14.75
CA VAL A 265 -7.35 -25.30 -13.58
C VAL A 265 -7.76 -24.06 -12.80
N LEU A 266 -7.81 -24.17 -11.48
CA LEU A 266 -7.96 -23.08 -10.51
C LEU A 266 -6.61 -22.82 -9.85
N GLU A 267 -6.23 -21.54 -9.74
CA GLU A 267 -5.04 -21.10 -9.01
C GLU A 267 -5.42 -20.60 -7.60
N PHE A 268 -4.60 -20.90 -6.60
CA PHE A 268 -4.73 -20.37 -5.24
C PHE A 268 -3.40 -19.77 -4.76
N TRP A 269 -3.48 -18.72 -3.94
CA TRP A 269 -2.31 -17.96 -3.50
C TRP A 269 -2.07 -18.10 -2.00
N ASP A 270 -0.98 -18.77 -1.59
CA ASP A 270 -0.51 -18.75 -0.19
C ASP A 270 0.42 -17.54 0.01
N CYS A 271 -0.17 -16.38 0.28
CA CYS A 271 0.52 -15.11 0.45
C CYS A 271 1.29 -15.01 1.78
N ARG A 272 2.28 -15.90 1.96
CA ARG A 272 3.26 -15.86 3.06
C ARG A 272 4.65 -15.53 2.52
N LEU A 273 4.95 -14.23 2.60
CA LEU A 273 6.24 -13.56 2.34
C LEU A 273 6.71 -13.52 0.87
N SER A 274 7.62 -12.57 0.63
CA SER A 274 8.41 -12.36 -0.60
C SER A 274 7.67 -11.79 -1.82
N CYS A 275 8.38 -10.98 -2.61
CA CYS A 275 7.91 -10.46 -3.89
C CYS A 275 8.20 -11.46 -5.02
N VAL A 276 7.24 -11.64 -5.93
CA VAL A 276 7.44 -12.29 -7.24
C VAL A 276 6.86 -11.34 -8.30
N VAL A 277 7.64 -11.05 -9.34
CA VAL A 277 7.17 -10.25 -10.48
C VAL A 277 6.55 -11.18 -11.51
N CYS A 278 5.22 -11.15 -11.63
CA CYS A 278 4.43 -11.87 -12.63
C CYS A 278 3.78 -10.86 -13.61
N ILE A 279 3.34 -11.33 -14.78
CA ILE A 279 3.00 -10.49 -15.95
C ILE A 279 1.66 -10.97 -16.54
N PHE A 280 0.58 -10.14 -16.52
CA PHE A 280 -0.84 -10.57 -16.63
C PHE A 280 -1.72 -9.99 -17.81
N CYS A 281 -2.63 -10.82 -18.36
CA CYS A 281 -3.39 -10.73 -19.64
C CYS A 281 -3.97 -12.14 -20.05
N PRO A 282 -4.86 -12.29 -21.06
CA PRO A 282 -5.27 -13.61 -21.58
C PRO A 282 -4.96 -13.91 -23.09
N MET A 283 -5.07 -15.20 -23.50
CA MET A 283 -4.94 -15.67 -24.90
C MET A 283 -6.22 -16.31 -25.45
N CYS A 284 -6.45 -16.24 -26.77
CA CYS A 284 -7.63 -16.80 -27.42
C CYS A 284 -7.49 -18.29 -27.79
N GLU A 285 -8.35 -19.15 -27.21
CA GLU A 285 -8.42 -20.61 -27.46
C GLU A 285 -8.62 -20.99 -28.93
N GLU A 286 -9.34 -20.18 -29.72
CA GLU A 286 -9.51 -20.43 -31.15
C GLU A 286 -8.18 -20.34 -31.91
N GLY A 287 -7.27 -19.45 -31.51
CA GLY A 287 -5.94 -19.35 -32.10
C GLY A 287 -5.16 -20.63 -31.91
N THR A 288 -5.13 -21.13 -30.67
CA THR A 288 -4.45 -22.37 -30.27
C THR A 288 -4.99 -23.60 -31.00
N HIS A 289 -6.31 -23.80 -31.04
CA HIS A 289 -6.92 -24.93 -31.75
C HIS A 289 -6.69 -24.86 -33.27
N ASN A 290 -6.78 -23.67 -33.87
CA ASN A 290 -6.45 -23.50 -35.29
C ASN A 290 -4.96 -23.78 -35.56
N LEU A 291 -4.05 -23.39 -34.66
CA LEU A 291 -2.62 -23.65 -34.80
C LEU A 291 -2.29 -25.15 -34.66
N ILE A 292 -2.81 -25.85 -33.63
CA ILE A 292 -2.66 -27.31 -33.50
C ILE A 292 -3.16 -28.01 -34.77
N THR A 293 -4.36 -27.65 -35.24
CA THR A 293 -4.96 -28.21 -36.46
C THR A 293 -4.10 -27.92 -37.70
N TYR A 294 -3.52 -26.72 -37.81
CA TYR A 294 -2.65 -26.33 -38.91
C TYR A 294 -1.31 -27.09 -38.89
N LEU A 295 -0.64 -27.17 -37.75
CA LEU A 295 0.62 -27.91 -37.58
C LEU A 295 0.43 -29.41 -37.86
N PHE A 296 -0.67 -30.00 -37.38
CA PHE A 296 -1.04 -31.38 -37.71
C PHE A 296 -1.35 -31.57 -39.20
N THR A 297 -2.03 -30.59 -39.83
CA THR A 297 -2.33 -30.62 -41.27
C THR A 297 -1.05 -30.53 -42.10
N LEU A 298 -0.09 -29.67 -41.75
CA LEU A 298 1.23 -29.64 -42.39
C LEU A 298 1.93 -31.00 -42.30
N ARG A 299 1.94 -31.59 -41.09
CA ARG A 299 2.60 -32.88 -40.79
C ARG A 299 1.99 -34.07 -41.57
N THR A 300 0.70 -34.02 -41.88
CA THR A 300 0.01 -35.06 -42.69
C THR A 300 0.03 -34.79 -44.19
N VAL A 301 -0.06 -33.52 -44.62
CA VAL A 301 -0.08 -33.13 -46.03
C VAL A 301 1.31 -33.19 -46.68
N ALA A 302 2.39 -33.05 -45.90
CA ALA A 302 3.79 -33.16 -46.36
C ALA A 302 4.14 -34.46 -47.10
N GLY A 303 3.30 -35.50 -47.02
CA GLY A 303 3.44 -36.74 -47.78
C GLY A 303 2.88 -36.72 -49.21
N THR A 304 2.24 -35.65 -49.68
CA THR A 304 1.55 -35.65 -51.01
C THR A 304 1.80 -34.40 -51.87
N THR A 305 2.00 -34.61 -53.17
CA THR A 305 2.53 -33.63 -54.14
C THR A 305 1.57 -32.47 -54.50
N SER A 306 0.32 -32.50 -54.02
CA SER A 306 -0.72 -31.53 -54.40
C SER A 306 -0.69 -30.23 -53.59
N ALA A 307 0.14 -30.15 -52.54
CA ALA A 307 0.11 -29.08 -51.54
C ALA A 307 0.54 -27.69 -52.06
N GLN A 308 1.51 -27.63 -52.98
CA GLN A 308 2.15 -26.38 -53.45
C GLN A 308 1.14 -25.29 -53.87
N LEU A 309 0.07 -25.69 -54.58
CA LEU A 309 -0.91 -24.78 -55.16
C LEU A 309 -1.83 -24.08 -54.14
N VAL A 310 -1.92 -24.60 -52.91
CA VAL A 310 -2.73 -23.99 -51.84
C VAL A 310 -1.91 -22.90 -51.11
N VAL A 311 -0.66 -23.22 -50.78
CA VAL A 311 0.26 -22.33 -50.04
C VAL A 311 0.49 -21.01 -50.79
N ASP A 312 0.73 -21.06 -52.10
CA ASP A 312 0.98 -19.89 -52.96
C ASP A 312 -0.26 -19.01 -53.24
N ARG A 313 -1.45 -19.47 -52.83
CA ARG A 313 -2.71 -18.73 -52.98
C ARG A 313 -3.05 -17.94 -51.71
N VAL A 314 -2.78 -18.49 -50.52
CA VAL A 314 -3.00 -17.81 -49.23
C VAL A 314 -1.98 -16.68 -49.03
N ARG A 315 -0.71 -16.90 -49.37
CA ARG A 315 0.36 -15.87 -49.24
C ARG A 315 0.09 -14.55 -49.96
N ARG A 316 -0.81 -14.52 -50.95
CA ARG A 316 -1.18 -13.31 -51.71
C ARG A 316 -2.35 -12.50 -51.13
N VAL A 317 -3.01 -12.98 -50.07
CA VAL A 317 -4.13 -12.26 -49.43
C VAL A 317 -3.65 -11.33 -48.31
N GLY A 318 -2.49 -11.61 -47.69
CA GLY A 318 -1.94 -10.84 -46.58
C GLY A 318 -1.25 -9.51 -46.92
N SER A 319 -1.32 -9.05 -48.18
CA SER A 319 -0.58 -7.87 -48.64
C SER A 319 -1.48 -6.78 -49.24
N ALA A 320 -1.99 -5.89 -48.37
CA ALA A 320 -2.59 -4.61 -48.74
C ALA A 320 -1.82 -3.47 -48.01
N PRO A 321 -1.58 -2.31 -48.66
CA PRO A 321 -0.59 -1.35 -48.17
C PRO A 321 -1.14 -0.40 -47.09
N ARG A 322 -0.29 -0.07 -46.10
CA ARG A 322 -0.50 1.13 -45.25
C ARG A 322 -0.26 2.38 -46.09
N ALA A 323 -1.20 3.34 -46.02
CA ALA A 323 -1.02 4.66 -46.61
C ALA A 323 -0.02 5.47 -45.76
N ALA A 324 0.87 6.22 -46.43
CA ALA A 324 1.77 7.15 -45.76
C ALA A 324 1.11 8.53 -45.62
N GLN A 325 1.39 9.22 -44.51
CA GLN A 325 1.27 10.68 -44.43
C GLN A 325 2.68 11.28 -44.29
N THR A 326 2.89 12.40 -44.97
CA THR A 326 4.21 12.98 -45.24
C THR A 326 4.55 14.11 -44.28
N ALA A 327 5.80 14.14 -43.81
CA ALA A 327 6.48 15.36 -43.38
C ALA A 327 7.62 15.65 -44.39
N PRO A 328 7.92 16.93 -44.71
CA PRO A 328 8.80 17.27 -45.81
C PRO A 328 10.29 17.12 -45.48
N GLU A 329 11.08 16.82 -46.52
CA GLU A 329 12.51 17.03 -46.51
C GLU A 329 12.82 18.53 -46.64
N ASP A 330 13.82 19.00 -45.91
CA ASP A 330 14.68 20.10 -46.32
C ASP A 330 16.09 19.76 -45.81
N GLY A 331 17.10 19.81 -46.67
CA GLY A 331 18.43 19.26 -46.33
C GLY A 331 19.57 20.03 -46.97
N GLN A 332 20.79 19.80 -46.46
CA GLN A 332 22.01 19.99 -47.24
C GLN A 332 23.24 19.27 -46.68
N THR A 333 23.73 18.31 -47.48
CA THR A 333 25.14 17.99 -47.78
C THR A 333 26.26 18.38 -46.81
N GLY A 334 27.09 17.40 -46.42
CA GLY A 334 28.40 17.65 -45.79
C GLY A 334 29.26 16.39 -45.64
N ASP A 335 30.04 16.04 -46.68
CA ASP A 335 30.96 14.90 -46.65
C ASP A 335 32.07 15.03 -45.57
N ARG A 336 32.43 13.89 -44.94
CA ARG A 336 33.76 13.25 -45.17
C ARG A 336 33.95 11.91 -44.45
N LEU A 337 34.58 10.97 -45.17
CA LEU A 337 35.17 9.76 -44.60
C LEU A 337 36.47 10.08 -43.84
N GLY A 338 36.79 9.32 -42.79
CA GLY A 338 37.98 9.54 -41.95
C GLY A 338 38.32 8.36 -41.02
N GLN A 339 38.79 7.26 -41.60
CA GLN A 339 39.11 5.95 -40.99
C GLN A 339 39.68 5.97 -39.54
N LEU A 340 39.20 5.06 -38.69
CA LEU A 340 39.90 4.64 -37.47
C LEU A 340 40.98 3.58 -37.76
N GLY A 341 42.05 3.64 -36.97
CA GLY A 341 42.86 2.48 -36.58
C GLY A 341 44.12 2.92 -35.81
N SER A 342 44.77 2.09 -34.99
CA SER A 342 44.37 0.86 -34.27
C SER A 342 45.58 0.36 -33.44
N GLN A 343 45.37 -0.36 -32.32
CA GLN A 343 46.38 -1.09 -31.51
C GLN A 343 47.34 -0.19 -30.66
N ARG A 344 47.32 -0.21 -29.31
CA ARG A 344 47.83 -1.24 -28.34
C ARG A 344 49.38 -1.46 -28.39
N PRO A 345 50.06 -1.83 -27.28
CA PRO A 345 49.90 -1.40 -25.86
C PRO A 345 51.24 -1.38 -25.03
N ILE A 346 51.18 -1.24 -23.69
CA ILE A 346 52.16 -1.65 -22.63
C ILE A 346 53.57 -0.99 -22.57
N ALA A 347 53.91 -0.40 -21.40
CA ALA A 347 55.23 -0.47 -20.72
C ALA A 347 55.12 0.04 -19.26
N LEU A 348 56.13 -0.19 -18.40
CA LEU A 348 56.06 -0.02 -16.93
C LEU A 348 57.40 0.42 -16.28
N PHE A 349 57.35 1.13 -15.14
CA PHE A 349 58.49 1.64 -14.32
C PHE A 349 59.39 2.70 -15.02
N VAL A 350 60.16 3.58 -14.35
CA VAL A 350 60.92 3.52 -13.06
C VAL A 350 60.85 4.85 -12.28
N VAL A 351 60.98 4.79 -10.94
CA VAL A 351 61.19 5.95 -10.05
C VAL A 351 62.69 6.16 -9.77
N CYS A 352 63.19 7.40 -9.79
CA CYS A 352 64.53 7.74 -9.29
C CYS A 352 64.62 9.12 -8.63
N TYR A 353 65.27 9.11 -7.46
CA TYR A 353 65.78 10.18 -6.62
C TYR A 353 66.16 11.52 -7.27
N PHE A 354 65.98 12.60 -6.49
CA PHE A 354 66.86 13.78 -6.50
C PHE A 354 67.30 14.12 -5.06
N GLN A 355 68.54 14.59 -4.88
CA GLN A 355 69.13 14.84 -3.55
C GLN A 355 69.06 16.32 -3.10
N MET A 356 69.20 16.52 -1.79
CA MET A 356 69.20 17.81 -1.09
C MET A 356 70.52 18.57 -1.26
N THR A 357 70.48 19.91 -1.31
CA THR A 357 71.44 20.78 -0.58
C THR A 357 70.89 22.21 -0.36
N VAL A 358 71.21 22.81 0.80
CA VAL A 358 71.08 24.27 1.14
C VAL A 358 69.62 24.79 1.27
N ALA A 359 69.20 25.67 2.21
CA ALA A 359 69.90 26.43 3.28
C ALA A 359 69.19 26.30 4.65
N LYS A 360 69.90 26.66 5.75
CA LYS A 360 69.34 26.73 7.12
C LYS A 360 69.23 28.17 7.66
N VAL A 361 68.31 28.99 7.15
CA VAL A 361 67.78 30.18 7.85
C VAL A 361 66.31 30.36 7.45
N GLY A 362 65.39 30.52 8.42
CA GLY A 362 63.97 30.83 8.13
C GLY A 362 62.92 30.07 8.97
N VAL A 363 63.29 28.99 9.66
CA VAL A 363 62.34 28.12 10.38
C VAL A 363 61.67 28.82 11.57
N ILE A 364 62.37 29.70 12.30
CA ILE A 364 61.84 30.35 13.52
C ILE A 364 60.77 31.42 13.19
N PRO A 365 60.98 32.36 12.24
CA PRO A 365 59.92 33.28 11.82
C PRO A 365 58.68 32.55 11.27
N LEU A 366 58.88 31.45 10.54
CA LEU A 366 57.77 30.66 9.99
C LEU A 366 56.97 29.97 11.11
N LEU A 367 57.63 29.39 12.12
CA LEU A 367 56.96 28.81 13.29
C LEU A 367 56.23 29.86 14.14
N LEU A 368 56.80 31.07 14.31
CA LEU A 368 56.12 32.17 15.00
C LEU A 368 54.91 32.69 14.20
N PHE A 369 55.00 32.77 12.87
CA PHE A 369 53.88 33.14 12.01
C PHE A 369 52.76 32.08 12.08
N ILE A 370 53.11 30.80 11.98
CA ILE A 370 52.16 29.68 12.16
C ILE A 370 51.52 29.72 13.55
N LEU A 371 52.28 29.96 14.63
CA LEU A 371 51.73 30.10 15.97
C LEU A 371 50.78 31.30 16.10
N SER A 372 51.08 32.44 15.46
CA SER A 372 50.15 33.58 15.43
C SER A 372 48.88 33.33 14.60
N VAL A 373 48.95 32.51 13.55
CA VAL A 373 47.79 32.13 12.71
C VAL A 373 46.96 31.01 13.35
N VAL A 374 47.56 30.17 14.21
CA VAL A 374 46.84 29.13 14.98
C VAL A 374 46.16 29.70 16.24
N ALA A 375 46.60 30.86 16.73
CA ALA A 375 46.09 31.48 17.96
C ALA A 375 44.69 32.14 17.85
N ASP A 376 44.14 32.30 16.64
CA ASP A 376 42.93 33.11 16.41
C ASP A 376 41.81 32.34 15.65
N LYS A 377 41.67 31.04 15.93
CA LYS A 377 40.40 30.35 15.69
C LYS A 377 39.47 30.62 16.89
N PRO A 378 38.31 31.28 16.71
CA PRO A 378 37.34 31.40 17.81
C PRO A 378 36.90 30.01 18.27
N SER A 379 36.75 29.83 19.58
CA SER A 379 36.33 28.55 20.16
C SER A 379 34.95 28.15 19.64
N LYS A 380 34.85 26.93 19.08
CA LYS A 380 33.57 26.35 18.63
C LYS A 380 32.54 26.47 19.78
N PRO A 381 31.34 27.01 19.55
CA PRO A 381 30.34 27.13 20.60
C PRO A 381 29.87 25.77 21.14
N ASN A 382 29.97 25.57 22.45
CA ASN A 382 29.37 24.40 23.12
C ASN A 382 27.93 24.66 23.61
N GLU A 383 27.39 25.88 23.45
CA GLU A 383 26.00 26.20 23.77
C GLU A 383 25.11 25.99 22.53
N LEU A 384 24.24 24.97 22.58
CA LEU A 384 23.14 24.77 21.62
C LEU A 384 21.85 25.37 22.19
N ILE A 385 21.18 26.23 21.42
CA ILE A 385 19.92 26.88 21.79
C ILE A 385 18.85 26.45 20.79
N ILE A 386 18.00 25.51 21.19
CA ILE A 386 16.91 24.99 20.36
C ILE A 386 15.67 25.88 20.56
N VAL A 387 15.08 26.34 19.45
CA VAL A 387 13.93 27.25 19.45
C VAL A 387 12.85 26.79 18.48
N THR A 388 11.59 27.06 18.81
CA THR A 388 10.43 26.71 17.98
C THR A 388 9.33 27.78 18.10
N VAL A 389 8.38 27.79 17.17
CA VAL A 389 7.21 28.69 17.19
C VAL A 389 5.94 27.86 17.31
N ALA A 390 5.18 28.08 18.38
CA ALA A 390 3.88 27.46 18.60
C ALA A 390 2.93 28.46 19.26
N THR A 391 1.76 28.65 18.67
CA THR A 391 0.71 29.51 19.22
C THR A 391 -0.14 28.80 20.27
N GLU A 392 -0.25 27.47 20.19
CA GLU A 392 -1.05 26.62 21.08
C GLU A 392 -0.29 25.37 21.55
N GLU A 393 -0.71 24.80 22.69
CA GLU A 393 -0.26 23.48 23.15
C GLU A 393 -1.17 22.38 22.58
N ASN A 394 -0.64 21.58 21.65
CA ASN A 394 -1.30 20.43 21.04
C ASN A 394 -0.41 19.16 21.12
N ASP A 395 -0.97 18.03 20.67
CA ASP A 395 -0.31 16.70 20.73
C ASP A 395 1.05 16.68 20.01
N GLY A 396 1.21 17.49 18.95
CA GLY A 396 2.45 17.64 18.20
C GLY A 396 3.55 18.32 19.01
N LEU A 397 3.25 19.48 19.61
CA LEU A 397 4.20 20.17 20.49
C LEU A 397 4.54 19.32 21.73
N ARG A 398 3.55 18.62 22.31
CA ARG A 398 3.79 17.68 23.42
C ARG A 398 4.81 16.61 23.06
N ARG A 399 4.71 16.02 21.87
CA ARG A 399 5.67 15.04 21.34
C ARG A 399 7.06 15.65 21.12
N LEU A 400 7.15 16.85 20.54
CA LEU A 400 8.43 17.54 20.37
C LEU A 400 9.10 17.77 21.73
N MET A 401 8.37 18.34 22.70
CA MET A 401 8.87 18.61 24.05
C MET A 401 9.25 17.33 24.82
N ARG A 402 8.52 16.22 24.63
CA ARG A 402 8.87 14.90 25.19
C ARG A 402 10.22 14.43 24.62
N THR A 403 10.31 14.28 23.29
CA THR A 403 11.54 13.79 22.64
C THR A 403 12.74 14.72 22.83
N ALA A 404 12.51 16.01 23.09
CA ALA A 404 13.52 16.94 23.55
C ALA A 404 14.03 16.59 24.97
N GLN A 405 13.12 16.47 25.94
CA GLN A 405 13.44 16.08 27.32
C GLN A 405 14.15 14.72 27.39
N ASP A 406 13.71 13.74 26.60
CA ASP A 406 14.28 12.39 26.48
C ASP A 406 15.77 12.39 26.05
N HIS A 407 16.23 13.47 25.42
CA HIS A 407 17.60 13.70 24.96
C HIS A 407 18.33 14.82 25.72
N GLY A 408 17.75 15.33 26.81
CA GLY A 408 18.33 16.38 27.65
C GLY A 408 18.21 17.82 27.09
N HIS A 409 17.44 18.02 26.03
CA HIS A 409 17.30 19.32 25.36
C HIS A 409 16.39 20.28 26.12
N LYS A 410 16.72 21.57 26.07
CA LYS A 410 15.85 22.67 26.50
C LYS A 410 15.38 23.49 25.30
N VAL A 411 14.17 23.21 24.82
CA VAL A 411 13.52 23.97 23.74
C VAL A 411 12.90 25.25 24.29
N LEU A 412 13.11 26.37 23.57
CA LEU A 412 12.39 27.63 23.81
C LEU A 412 11.22 27.74 22.84
N VAL A 413 10.00 27.83 23.37
CA VAL A 413 8.77 28.00 22.59
C VAL A 413 8.40 29.48 22.53
N PHE A 414 8.34 30.05 21.32
CA PHE A 414 7.93 31.42 21.08
C PHE A 414 6.53 31.49 20.43
N GLY A 415 5.84 32.62 20.58
CA GLY A 415 4.49 32.84 20.03
C GLY A 415 3.34 32.26 20.86
N SER A 416 3.61 31.58 21.97
CA SER A 416 2.58 30.94 22.82
C SER A 416 1.52 31.94 23.29
N GLY A 417 0.28 31.77 22.84
CA GLY A 417 -0.84 32.67 23.14
C GLY A 417 -1.02 33.85 22.16
N GLU A 418 -0.16 34.03 21.16
CA GLU A 418 -0.49 34.87 20.00
C GLU A 418 -1.55 34.18 19.14
N GLN A 419 -2.44 34.95 18.52
CA GLN A 419 -3.33 34.43 17.48
C GLN A 419 -2.50 34.09 16.23
N TRP A 420 -2.77 32.93 15.63
CA TRP A 420 -2.18 32.56 14.35
C TRP A 420 -2.85 33.32 13.20
N ASN A 421 -2.05 34.10 12.48
CA ASN A 421 -2.40 34.89 11.31
C ASN A 421 -1.75 34.36 10.02
N GLY A 422 -0.78 33.44 10.12
CA GLY A 422 0.07 33.00 9.02
C GLY A 422 -0.53 32.05 7.97
N GLY A 423 -1.83 32.16 7.69
CA GLY A 423 -2.53 31.34 6.69
C GLY A 423 -2.78 29.88 7.11
N ASP A 424 -3.47 29.11 6.26
CA ASP A 424 -3.64 27.66 6.49
C ASP A 424 -2.59 26.87 5.70
N MET A 425 -1.43 26.68 6.33
CA MET A 425 -0.26 25.98 5.79
C MET A 425 -0.50 24.50 5.42
N ARG A 426 -1.73 23.97 5.58
CA ARG A 426 -2.13 22.65 5.03
C ARG A 426 -2.56 22.72 3.55
N TYR A 427 -2.97 23.90 3.08
CA TYR A 427 -3.58 24.08 1.76
C TYR A 427 -3.03 25.27 0.96
N SER A 428 -2.39 26.24 1.62
CA SER A 428 -1.79 27.41 0.98
C SER A 428 -0.36 27.65 1.44
N GLN A 429 0.33 28.51 0.69
CA GLN A 429 1.50 29.25 1.17
C GLN A 429 1.19 30.00 2.48
N GLY A 430 2.22 30.27 3.29
CA GLY A 430 2.10 31.01 4.54
C GLY A 430 3.29 30.81 5.49
N GLY A 431 3.07 31.11 6.77
CA GLY A 431 4.08 30.90 7.82
C GLY A 431 5.02 32.08 8.11
N GLY A 432 4.95 33.19 7.37
CA GLY A 432 5.77 34.39 7.59
C GLY A 432 5.72 34.97 9.03
N GLN A 433 4.63 34.71 9.77
CA GLN A 433 4.53 35.00 11.20
C GLN A 433 5.63 34.34 12.03
N LYS A 434 6.12 33.15 11.63
CA LYS A 434 7.28 32.48 12.26
C LYS A 434 8.52 33.36 12.17
N ILE A 435 8.79 33.96 10.99
CA ILE A 435 9.95 34.83 10.76
C ILE A 435 9.89 36.07 11.66
N ARG A 436 8.72 36.73 11.77
CA ARG A 436 8.51 37.86 12.71
C ARG A 436 8.83 37.44 14.15
N ILE A 437 8.17 36.39 14.65
CA ILE A 437 8.29 35.93 16.03
C ILE A 437 9.74 35.52 16.35
N LEU A 438 10.41 34.82 15.44
CA LEU A 438 11.81 34.41 15.60
C LEU A 438 12.76 35.61 15.61
N ARG A 439 12.65 36.53 14.64
CA ARG A 439 13.45 37.76 14.57
C ARG A 439 13.34 38.57 15.87
N ASP A 440 12.11 38.81 16.32
CA ASP A 440 11.84 39.68 17.46
C ASP A 440 12.28 39.01 18.79
N SER A 441 12.17 37.67 18.91
CA SER A 441 12.60 36.91 20.09
C SER A 441 14.12 36.70 20.15
N LEU A 442 14.76 36.35 19.03
CA LEU A 442 16.19 36.04 18.95
C LEU A 442 17.10 37.28 19.03
N LYS A 443 16.53 38.48 18.99
CA LYS A 443 17.23 39.76 19.23
C LYS A 443 18.04 39.81 20.52
N SER A 444 17.64 39.05 21.54
CA SER A 444 18.35 38.91 22.82
C SER A 444 19.50 37.88 22.81
N TYR A 445 19.62 37.10 21.72
CA TYR A 445 20.61 36.03 21.55
C TYR A 445 21.69 36.35 20.51
N LYS A 446 21.48 37.36 19.65
CA LYS A 446 22.34 37.71 18.50
C LYS A 446 23.84 37.86 18.81
N ASP A 447 24.19 38.31 20.02
CA ASP A 447 25.58 38.58 20.44
C ASP A 447 26.19 37.40 21.24
N LYS A 448 25.48 36.27 21.39
CA LYS A 448 26.01 35.07 22.07
C LYS A 448 26.96 34.28 21.17
N ASN A 449 28.02 33.72 21.76
CA ASN A 449 28.80 32.65 21.16
C ASN A 449 28.08 31.30 21.35
N ALA A 450 26.98 31.10 20.60
CA ALA A 450 26.11 29.94 20.65
C ALA A 450 25.65 29.51 19.24
N ILE A 451 25.27 28.24 19.09
CA ILE A 451 24.53 27.76 17.91
C ILE A 451 23.04 27.82 18.21
N ILE A 452 22.26 28.43 17.32
CA ILE A 452 20.80 28.39 17.35
C ILE A 452 20.34 27.31 16.38
N MET A 453 19.42 26.45 16.82
CA MET A 453 18.67 25.52 15.97
C MET A 453 17.19 25.91 16.02
N PHE A 454 16.60 26.20 14.86
CA PHE A 454 15.15 26.30 14.69
C PHE A 454 14.56 24.96 14.24
N VAL A 455 13.40 24.61 14.81
CA VAL A 455 12.54 23.50 14.35
C VAL A 455 11.07 23.92 14.38
N ASP A 456 10.27 23.47 13.41
CA ASP A 456 8.81 23.60 13.44
C ASP A 456 8.20 22.74 14.58
N ALA A 457 7.09 23.20 15.16
CA ALA A 457 6.65 22.73 16.48
C ALA A 457 5.89 21.40 16.51
N TYR A 458 5.02 21.14 15.53
CA TYR A 458 3.94 20.14 15.67
C TYR A 458 4.27 18.78 15.06
N ASP A 459 5.27 18.71 14.19
CA ASP A 459 5.69 17.50 13.50
C ASP A 459 7.21 17.40 13.33
N VAL A 460 7.93 17.79 14.37
CA VAL A 460 9.35 17.46 14.53
C VAL A 460 9.55 16.55 15.75
N VAL A 461 10.55 15.66 15.69
CA VAL A 461 11.04 14.86 16.82
C VAL A 461 12.56 14.81 16.84
N PHE A 462 13.13 14.68 18.04
CA PHE A 462 14.57 14.49 18.24
C PHE A 462 14.95 13.00 18.33
N ASN A 463 16.09 12.65 17.73
CA ASN A 463 16.66 11.31 17.64
C ASN A 463 18.11 11.24 18.20
N ALA A 464 18.68 12.36 18.67
CA ALA A 464 19.96 12.41 19.38
C ALA A 464 20.06 13.58 20.38
N ASN A 465 21.11 13.57 21.21
CA ASN A 465 21.41 14.60 22.20
C ASN A 465 22.17 15.81 21.62
N ALA A 466 22.39 16.85 22.44
CA ALA A 466 23.02 18.10 22.01
C ALA A 466 24.47 17.92 21.52
N ASP A 467 25.22 16.99 22.12
CA ASP A 467 26.61 16.73 21.76
C ASP A 467 26.70 16.21 20.32
N ILE A 468 25.88 15.21 19.95
CA ILE A 468 25.86 14.63 18.60
C ILE A 468 25.35 15.64 17.56
N ILE A 469 24.38 16.50 17.93
CA ILE A 469 23.91 17.59 17.06
C ILE A 469 25.04 18.58 16.75
N LEU A 470 25.76 19.03 17.78
CA LEU A 470 26.87 19.98 17.61
C LEU A 470 28.05 19.33 16.87
N ASP A 471 28.40 18.09 17.19
CA ASP A 471 29.47 17.33 16.53
C ASP A 471 29.25 17.28 15.02
N ARG A 472 28.09 16.81 14.55
CA ARG A 472 27.78 16.73 13.12
C ARG A 472 27.77 18.10 12.43
N PHE A 473 27.20 19.12 13.07
CA PHE A 473 27.28 20.49 12.54
C PHE A 473 28.73 20.98 12.40
N PHE A 474 29.59 20.64 13.35
CA PHE A 474 30.99 21.07 13.39
C PHE A 474 31.97 20.19 12.62
N HIS A 475 31.55 19.02 12.14
CA HIS A 475 32.39 18.07 11.39
C HIS A 475 31.95 17.91 9.94
N GLU A 476 30.65 17.73 9.66
CA GLU A 476 30.11 17.49 8.31
C GLU A 476 29.97 18.80 7.52
N PHE A 477 29.81 19.93 8.21
CA PHE A 477 29.58 21.26 7.62
C PHE A 477 30.69 22.27 7.96
N ASP A 478 31.96 21.83 8.03
CA ASP A 478 33.08 22.75 8.28
C ASP A 478 33.15 23.88 7.23
N GLY A 479 33.29 25.11 7.71
CA GLY A 479 33.24 26.32 6.89
C GLY A 479 31.84 26.91 6.64
N ALA A 480 30.75 26.15 6.84
CA ALA A 480 29.39 26.71 6.82
C ALA A 480 29.13 27.62 8.04
N ARG A 481 28.11 28.48 7.95
CA ARG A 481 27.64 29.28 9.10
C ARG A 481 26.16 29.11 9.41
N ILE A 482 25.36 28.73 8.41
CA ILE A 482 23.96 28.32 8.54
C ILE A 482 23.75 27.07 7.67
N VAL A 483 23.09 26.06 8.21
CA VAL A 483 22.72 24.80 7.53
C VAL A 483 21.21 24.64 7.61
N PHE A 484 20.54 24.51 6.46
CA PHE A 484 19.12 24.17 6.37
C PHE A 484 18.93 22.67 6.09
N GLY A 485 17.79 22.10 6.50
CA GLY A 485 17.37 20.80 5.99
C GLY A 485 17.06 20.84 4.50
N ALA A 486 17.45 19.79 3.76
CA ALA A 486 17.14 19.66 2.34
C ALA A 486 15.92 18.76 2.07
N GLU A 487 15.23 18.96 0.95
CA GLU A 487 14.14 18.09 0.49
C GLU A 487 14.15 17.84 -1.02
N GLY A 488 13.35 16.85 -1.46
CA GLY A 488 13.28 16.42 -2.86
C GLY A 488 12.50 17.36 -3.79
N PHE A 489 11.71 18.28 -3.24
CA PHE A 489 10.79 19.14 -4.00
C PHE A 489 11.19 20.62 -3.94
N CYS A 490 11.21 21.30 -5.09
CA CYS A 490 11.29 22.76 -5.12
C CYS A 490 9.90 23.33 -4.86
N TRP A 491 9.66 23.82 -3.64
CA TRP A 491 8.39 24.35 -3.16
C TRP A 491 8.61 25.73 -2.49
N PRO A 492 7.68 26.69 -2.60
CA PRO A 492 6.41 26.61 -3.34
C PRO A 492 6.55 26.83 -4.85
N ASP A 493 7.57 27.58 -5.30
CA ASP A 493 7.78 27.87 -6.72
C ASP A 493 8.76 26.86 -7.34
N LYS A 494 8.27 26.11 -8.33
CA LYS A 494 9.05 25.09 -9.06
C LYS A 494 10.01 25.69 -10.09
N GLU A 495 9.77 26.90 -10.59
CA GLU A 495 10.65 27.55 -11.59
C GLU A 495 12.00 27.96 -10.98
N LEU A 496 12.05 28.17 -9.65
CA LEU A 496 13.29 28.45 -8.92
C LEU A 496 14.28 27.28 -8.94
N ALA A 497 13.84 26.06 -9.28
CA ALA A 497 14.71 24.87 -9.36
C ALA A 497 15.88 25.02 -10.36
N ILE A 498 15.78 25.94 -11.32
CA ILE A 498 16.87 26.28 -12.27
C ILE A 498 17.95 27.14 -11.58
N LYS A 499 17.59 27.94 -10.58
CA LYS A 499 18.48 28.87 -9.85
C LYS A 499 19.22 28.23 -8.68
N TYR A 500 18.77 27.06 -8.20
CA TYR A 500 19.49 26.28 -7.20
C TYR A 500 20.83 25.76 -7.74
N PRO A 501 21.91 25.73 -6.93
CA PRO A 501 23.14 25.02 -7.29
C PRO A 501 22.87 23.56 -7.72
N LEU A 502 23.74 22.99 -8.54
CA LEU A 502 23.70 21.56 -8.84
C LEU A 502 24.34 20.78 -7.69
N VAL A 503 23.59 19.81 -7.15
CA VAL A 503 24.04 18.87 -6.13
C VAL A 503 24.34 17.54 -6.84
N THR A 504 25.54 16.98 -6.62
CA THR A 504 25.97 15.73 -7.27
C THR A 504 25.35 14.48 -6.65
N PHE A 505 25.03 14.53 -5.36
CA PHE A 505 24.43 13.43 -4.61
C PHE A 505 23.66 14.00 -3.41
N GLY A 506 22.41 13.56 -3.22
CA GLY A 506 21.51 14.06 -2.16
C GLY A 506 20.28 14.84 -2.68
N LYS A 507 19.43 15.25 -1.73
CA LYS A 507 18.29 16.15 -1.92
C LYS A 507 18.80 17.57 -2.21
N ARG A 508 18.10 18.35 -3.05
CA ARG A 508 18.64 19.58 -3.68
C ARG A 508 18.03 20.90 -3.20
N TYR A 509 16.83 20.89 -2.63
CA TYR A 509 16.05 22.11 -2.37
C TYR A 509 15.95 22.42 -0.88
N LEU A 510 15.81 23.70 -0.50
CA LEU A 510 15.75 24.14 0.89
C LEU A 510 14.35 23.87 1.48
N ASN A 511 14.29 23.30 2.68
CA ASN A 511 13.10 23.29 3.53
C ASN A 511 13.31 24.25 4.72
N SER A 512 12.31 25.06 5.07
CA SER A 512 12.43 26.07 6.14
C SER A 512 12.12 25.56 7.54
N GLY A 513 11.45 24.40 7.67
CA GLY A 513 10.97 23.88 8.96
C GLY A 513 12.08 23.38 9.89
N MET A 514 13.32 23.27 9.43
CA MET A 514 14.49 23.02 10.26
C MET A 514 15.76 23.70 9.71
N TYR A 515 16.47 24.43 10.56
CA TYR A 515 17.80 24.95 10.26
C TYR A 515 18.61 25.22 11.52
N MET A 516 19.94 25.29 11.40
CA MET A 516 20.82 25.68 12.51
C MET A 516 22.02 26.50 12.06
N GLY A 517 22.56 27.34 12.93
CA GLY A 517 23.72 28.17 12.63
C GLY A 517 24.19 29.02 13.81
N TYR A 518 25.27 29.78 13.61
CA TYR A 518 25.78 30.72 14.60
C TYR A 518 24.72 31.80 14.91
N ALA A 519 24.55 32.14 16.20
CA ALA A 519 23.47 33.03 16.65
C ALA A 519 23.44 34.40 15.94
N ALA A 520 24.62 34.98 15.67
CA ALA A 520 24.75 36.25 14.97
C ALA A 520 24.27 36.17 13.51
N ASP A 521 24.61 35.11 12.79
CA ASP A 521 24.28 34.91 11.37
C ASP A 521 22.81 34.52 11.19
N VAL A 522 22.28 33.67 12.07
CA VAL A 522 20.85 33.34 12.12
C VAL A 522 20.01 34.61 12.39
N TYR A 523 20.45 35.46 13.31
CA TYR A 523 19.77 36.75 13.56
C TYR A 523 19.90 37.73 12.37
N LYS A 524 21.10 37.86 11.79
CA LYS A 524 21.35 38.68 10.58
C LYS A 524 20.45 38.24 9.42
N MET A 525 20.29 36.93 9.20
CA MET A 525 19.40 36.35 8.20
C MET A 525 17.92 36.72 8.46
N LEU A 526 17.48 36.67 9.71
CA LEU A 526 16.11 37.04 10.10
C LEU A 526 15.85 38.55 10.04
N GLU A 527 16.84 39.41 10.24
CA GLU A 527 16.71 40.86 10.00
C GLU A 527 16.51 41.20 8.51
N MET A 528 16.99 40.36 7.57
CA MET A 528 16.67 40.50 6.14
C MET A 528 15.19 40.23 5.83
N GLY A 529 14.45 39.63 6.78
CA GLY A 529 13.00 39.44 6.75
C GLY A 529 12.21 40.60 7.37
N ALA A 530 12.73 41.82 7.35
CA ALA A 530 12.07 42.99 7.94
C ALA A 530 10.66 43.24 7.38
N ASP A 531 10.51 43.17 6.05
CA ASP A 531 9.28 43.51 5.31
C ASP A 531 8.34 42.31 5.04
N VAL A 532 8.68 41.12 5.54
CA VAL A 532 7.87 39.90 5.39
C VAL A 532 6.60 40.02 6.24
N LYS A 533 5.42 39.82 5.62
CA LYS A 533 4.13 39.86 6.34
C LYS A 533 3.86 38.54 7.04
N ASP A 534 3.04 38.57 8.10
CA ASP A 534 2.60 37.35 8.81
C ASP A 534 2.04 36.28 7.84
N THR A 535 1.35 36.69 6.78
CA THR A 535 0.73 35.85 5.74
C THR A 535 1.63 35.43 4.57
N ASP A 536 2.82 36.00 4.44
CA ASP A 536 3.72 35.66 3.34
C ASP A 536 4.40 34.29 3.61
N ASP A 537 5.04 33.69 2.60
CA ASP A 537 5.56 32.31 2.69
C ASP A 537 6.97 32.21 3.28
N ASP A 538 7.17 31.42 4.34
CA ASP A 538 8.49 31.32 4.99
C ASP A 538 9.51 30.52 4.17
N GLN A 539 9.09 29.44 3.51
CA GLN A 539 9.99 28.64 2.66
C GLN A 539 10.42 29.40 1.41
N LEU A 540 9.54 30.21 0.82
CA LEU A 540 9.86 31.10 -0.29
C LEU A 540 10.83 32.22 0.13
N PHE A 541 10.69 32.78 1.34
CA PHE A 541 11.63 33.78 1.86
C PHE A 541 13.05 33.20 1.96
N PHE A 542 13.23 32.07 2.67
CA PHE A 542 14.55 31.45 2.82
C PHE A 542 15.11 30.92 1.47
N THR A 543 14.26 30.40 0.59
CA THR A 543 14.64 30.04 -0.79
C THR A 543 15.22 31.24 -1.54
N ASN A 544 14.58 32.42 -1.48
CA ASN A 544 15.06 33.62 -2.17
C ASN A 544 16.39 34.15 -1.62
N LEU A 545 16.67 33.97 -0.33
CA LEU A 545 17.99 34.24 0.25
C LEU A 545 19.05 33.24 -0.24
N TYR A 546 18.71 31.94 -0.31
CA TYR A 546 19.66 30.89 -0.69
C TYR A 546 20.03 30.88 -2.19
N ILE A 547 19.08 31.14 -3.08
CA ILE A 547 19.38 31.24 -4.53
C ILE A 547 20.18 32.51 -4.87
N ASN A 548 20.12 33.54 -4.03
CA ASN A 548 20.93 34.75 -4.18
C ASN A 548 22.38 34.46 -3.77
N GLU A 549 23.22 34.20 -4.77
CA GLU A 549 24.64 33.85 -4.63
C GLU A 549 25.41 34.75 -3.66
N LYS A 550 25.26 36.07 -3.76
CA LYS A 550 25.95 37.02 -2.88
C LYS A 550 25.54 36.86 -1.41
N ILE A 551 24.27 36.56 -1.14
CA ILE A 551 23.76 36.33 0.22
C ILE A 551 24.21 34.95 0.73
N ARG A 552 24.12 33.92 -0.12
CA ARG A 552 24.58 32.56 0.17
C ARG A 552 26.07 32.52 0.52
N GLU A 553 26.92 33.30 -0.14
CA GLU A 553 28.35 33.41 0.14
C GLU A 553 28.66 34.22 1.40
N ASP A 554 28.01 35.37 1.61
CA ASP A 554 28.19 36.25 2.78
C ASP A 554 27.73 35.58 4.09
N LEU A 555 26.60 34.86 4.07
CA LEU A 555 26.09 34.08 5.20
C LEU A 555 26.56 32.62 5.22
N LYS A 556 27.37 32.19 4.25
CA LYS A 556 27.85 30.80 4.07
C LYS A 556 26.77 29.74 4.33
N ILE A 557 25.67 29.85 3.59
CA ILE A 557 24.49 29.00 3.76
C ILE A 557 24.70 27.68 3.00
N SER A 558 24.51 26.56 3.69
CA SER A 558 24.58 25.20 3.14
C SER A 558 23.26 24.45 3.33
N LEU A 559 23.06 23.38 2.55
CA LEU A 559 21.91 22.48 2.68
C LEU A 559 22.38 21.09 3.10
N ASP A 560 21.75 20.50 4.11
CA ASP A 560 21.99 19.12 4.53
C ASP A 560 21.40 18.13 3.51
N SER A 561 22.14 17.93 2.43
CA SER A 561 21.68 17.26 1.21
C SER A 561 21.52 15.75 1.41
N ILE A 562 22.17 15.15 2.40
CA ILE A 562 22.14 13.70 2.68
C ILE A 562 21.72 13.38 4.12
N SER A 563 21.03 14.31 4.78
CA SER A 563 20.40 14.16 6.10
C SER A 563 21.34 13.70 7.21
N HIS A 564 22.54 14.28 7.31
CA HIS A 564 23.41 14.07 8.48
C HIS A 564 22.75 14.55 9.78
N ILE A 565 21.96 15.62 9.70
CA ILE A 565 21.29 16.29 10.82
C ILE A 565 19.78 16.25 10.63
N PHE A 566 19.29 16.59 9.44
CA PHE A 566 17.91 16.95 9.16
C PHE A 566 17.25 15.98 8.16
N GLN A 567 16.28 15.20 8.64
CA GLN A 567 15.45 14.33 7.79
C GLN A 567 14.06 14.94 7.58
N ASN A 568 13.84 15.51 6.40
CA ASN A 568 12.50 15.78 5.89
C ASN A 568 11.92 14.46 5.33
N LEU A 569 10.66 14.12 5.64
CA LEU A 569 10.05 12.84 5.26
C LEU A 569 9.28 12.91 3.92
N ASN A 570 8.93 14.10 3.44
CA ASN A 570 8.20 14.28 2.18
C ASN A 570 9.04 13.86 0.97
N GLY A 571 8.62 12.80 0.29
CA GLY A 571 9.43 12.18 -0.80
C GLY A 571 10.71 11.50 -0.30
N ALA A 572 10.72 11.06 0.95
CA ALA A 572 11.83 10.34 1.59
C ALA A 572 11.35 9.42 2.74
N ALA A 573 10.09 8.97 2.71
CA ALA A 573 9.54 8.07 3.72
C ALA A 573 10.13 6.65 3.61
N ASP A 574 10.29 6.15 2.37
CA ASP A 574 10.89 4.84 2.11
C ASP A 574 12.42 4.83 2.28
N ASP A 575 13.06 6.01 2.30
CA ASP A 575 14.49 6.15 2.58
C ASP A 575 14.80 5.71 4.03
N VAL A 576 13.87 5.91 4.97
CA VAL A 576 14.13 5.84 6.41
C VAL A 576 13.63 4.57 7.07
N LYS A 577 14.38 4.07 8.06
CA LYS A 577 14.05 2.84 8.81
C LYS A 577 14.40 2.97 10.29
N VAL A 578 13.61 2.34 11.14
CA VAL A 578 13.95 2.18 12.56
C VAL A 578 14.96 1.04 12.71
N GLN A 579 16.05 1.30 13.41
CA GLN A 579 16.99 0.27 13.86
C GLN A 579 17.17 0.36 15.38
N TYR A 580 17.65 -0.73 15.98
CA TYR A 580 17.90 -0.80 17.42
C TYR A 580 19.41 -0.78 17.70
N ASN A 581 19.82 0.08 18.62
CA ASN A 581 21.21 0.24 19.01
C ASN A 581 21.68 -0.89 19.97
N LYS A 582 22.94 -0.84 20.41
CA LYS A 582 23.52 -1.86 21.31
C LYS A 582 22.85 -1.93 22.68
N ASP A 583 22.23 -0.83 23.12
CA ASP A 583 21.47 -0.72 24.37
C ASP A 583 19.97 -1.03 24.15
N GLY A 584 19.62 -1.58 22.99
CA GLY A 584 18.26 -1.95 22.59
C GLY A 584 17.35 -0.79 22.18
N LYS A 585 17.83 0.45 22.16
CA LYS A 585 17.02 1.64 21.89
C LYS A 585 16.78 1.86 20.41
N ALA A 586 15.54 2.20 20.04
CA ALA A 586 15.19 2.59 18.68
C ALA A 586 15.82 3.93 18.26
N GLN A 587 16.43 3.93 17.07
CA GLN A 587 16.97 5.11 16.38
C GLN A 587 16.51 5.11 14.91
N LEU A 588 16.34 6.29 14.32
CA LEU A 588 16.10 6.41 12.88
C LEU A 588 17.41 6.41 12.08
N ILE A 589 17.46 5.63 10.99
CA ILE A 589 18.49 5.72 9.95
C ILE A 589 17.88 6.14 8.61
N ASN A 590 18.69 6.76 7.76
CA ASN A 590 18.43 6.90 6.33
C ASN A 590 19.25 5.83 5.58
N SER A 591 18.56 4.87 4.98
CA SER A 591 19.16 3.72 4.31
C SER A 591 19.68 4.00 2.89
N VAL A 592 19.29 5.13 2.27
CA VAL A 592 19.77 5.56 0.94
C VAL A 592 21.11 6.28 1.04
N TYR A 593 21.33 7.04 2.11
CA TYR A 593 22.56 7.79 2.35
C TYR A 593 23.49 7.16 3.41
N ASN A 594 23.02 6.13 4.13
CA ASN A 594 23.71 5.52 5.27
C ASN A 594 24.07 6.57 6.35
N THR A 595 23.10 7.41 6.69
CA THR A 595 23.17 8.42 7.76
C THR A 595 22.16 8.10 8.88
N GLU A 596 22.30 8.72 10.06
CA GLU A 596 21.48 8.45 11.25
C GLU A 596 20.75 9.73 11.75
N PRO A 597 19.81 10.32 10.99
CA PRO A 597 19.40 11.73 11.16
C PRO A 597 18.98 12.10 12.59
N VAL A 598 19.48 13.22 13.14
CA VAL A 598 19.27 13.59 14.56
C VAL A 598 17.99 14.38 14.82
N VAL A 599 17.40 14.99 13.79
CA VAL A 599 16.10 15.67 13.82
C VAL A 599 15.26 15.19 12.63
N VAL A 600 13.99 14.84 12.89
CA VAL A 600 13.10 14.24 11.89
C VAL A 600 11.81 15.06 11.79
N HIS A 601 11.40 15.41 10.56
CA HIS A 601 10.32 16.36 10.25
C HIS A 601 9.29 15.73 9.32
N GLY A 602 8.02 15.71 9.77
CA GLY A 602 6.87 15.15 9.05
C GLY A 602 6.30 16.07 7.97
N ASN A 603 7.15 16.80 7.24
CA ASN A 603 6.74 17.85 6.33
C ASN A 603 5.72 17.41 5.26
N GLY A 604 4.88 18.34 4.81
CA GLY A 604 3.80 18.06 3.85
C GLY A 604 2.81 16.98 4.34
N PRO A 605 2.52 15.92 3.55
CA PRO A 605 1.60 14.85 3.94
C PRO A 605 2.17 13.88 4.99
N SER A 606 3.47 13.94 5.27
CA SER A 606 4.23 12.91 6.00
C SER A 606 3.93 12.82 7.51
N LYS A 607 3.03 13.68 8.03
CA LYS A 607 2.60 13.74 9.43
C LYS A 607 2.19 12.36 9.98
N ARG A 608 1.53 11.52 9.16
CA ARG A 608 1.12 10.15 9.53
C ARG A 608 2.31 9.18 9.67
N HIS A 609 3.27 9.24 8.75
CA HIS A 609 4.48 8.41 8.81
C HIS A 609 5.34 8.81 10.02
N LEU A 610 5.48 10.11 10.30
CA LEU A 610 6.10 10.59 11.53
C LEU A 610 5.39 10.06 12.80
N ASN A 611 4.06 9.99 12.82
CA ASN A 611 3.32 9.39 13.95
C ASN A 611 3.78 7.95 14.22
N SER A 612 3.86 7.11 13.16
CA SER A 612 4.34 5.73 13.25
C SER A 612 5.79 5.66 13.77
N LEU A 613 6.73 6.40 13.16
CA LEU A 613 8.12 6.44 13.63
C LEU A 613 8.22 6.87 15.10
N SER A 614 7.40 7.85 15.51
CA SER A 614 7.36 8.38 16.89
C SER A 614 6.73 7.46 17.95
N ASN A 615 6.33 6.23 17.56
CA ASN A 615 6.05 5.13 18.48
C ASN A 615 7.32 4.40 18.94
N TYR A 616 8.45 4.58 18.24
CA TYR A 616 9.71 3.90 18.50
C TYR A 616 10.80 4.87 18.95
N ILE A 617 11.08 5.91 18.15
CA ILE A 617 12.19 6.84 18.38
C ILE A 617 11.89 7.85 19.49
N GLY A 618 12.96 8.34 20.14
CA GLY A 618 12.84 9.19 21.33
C GLY A 618 12.46 8.41 22.58
N ASN A 619 13.25 7.38 22.92
CA ASN A 619 13.08 6.51 24.10
C ASN A 619 11.64 5.97 24.30
N MET A 620 10.89 5.72 23.21
CA MET A 620 9.53 5.17 23.31
C MET A 620 9.55 3.64 23.46
N TYR A 621 10.33 2.98 22.61
CA TYR A 621 10.40 1.54 22.53
C TYR A 621 11.85 1.04 22.52
N SER A 622 12.09 -0.05 23.24
CA SER A 622 13.34 -0.81 23.27
C SER A 622 13.05 -2.25 22.85
N ASN A 623 13.92 -2.87 22.05
CA ASN A 623 13.79 -4.30 21.74
C ASN A 623 14.26 -5.21 22.89
N ILE A 624 14.76 -4.65 23.99
CA ILE A 624 15.10 -5.33 25.24
C ILE A 624 14.00 -5.10 26.30
N ASP A 625 13.62 -3.84 26.51
CA ASP A 625 12.74 -3.42 27.63
C ASP A 625 11.25 -3.27 27.21
N GLY A 626 10.96 -3.32 25.91
CA GLY A 626 9.63 -3.06 25.36
C GLY A 626 9.27 -1.57 25.42
N CYS A 627 8.00 -1.27 25.72
CA CYS A 627 7.48 0.09 25.81
C CYS A 627 7.97 0.83 27.07
N ILE A 628 9.00 1.67 26.92
CA ILE A 628 9.59 2.46 28.01
C ILE A 628 8.57 3.48 28.57
N GLN A 629 7.83 4.19 27.71
CA GLN A 629 6.78 5.12 28.17
C GLN A 629 5.64 4.40 28.93
N CYS A 630 5.50 3.07 28.80
CA CYS A 630 4.50 2.31 29.52
C CYS A 630 4.86 2.04 30.99
N THR A 631 6.14 2.10 31.37
CA THR A 631 6.66 1.76 32.72
C THR A 631 7.04 2.97 33.58
N MET A 632 7.01 4.19 33.02
CA MET A 632 7.29 5.44 33.76
C MET A 632 6.32 5.67 34.93
N ASP A 633 6.78 6.45 35.93
CA ASP A 633 6.05 6.76 37.15
C ASP A 633 4.65 7.33 36.89
N LYS A 634 3.63 6.69 37.48
CA LYS A 634 2.24 7.15 37.45
C LYS A 634 2.06 8.41 38.30
N VAL A 635 1.66 9.51 37.69
CA VAL A 635 1.11 10.70 38.35
C VAL A 635 -0.27 10.42 38.95
N TYR A 636 -1.10 9.62 38.26
CA TYR A 636 -2.42 9.16 38.70
C TYR A 636 -2.49 7.62 38.73
N ASN A 637 -2.95 7.05 39.85
CA ASN A 637 -3.05 5.61 40.08
C ASN A 637 -4.28 5.29 40.95
N PHE A 638 -5.18 4.43 40.48
CA PHE A 638 -6.39 4.04 41.23
C PHE A 638 -6.10 3.25 42.52
N GLU A 639 -4.88 2.76 42.70
CA GLU A 639 -4.40 2.15 43.96
C GLU A 639 -4.13 3.19 45.07
N ARG A 640 -4.02 4.48 44.71
CA ARG A 640 -3.60 5.58 45.61
C ARG A 640 -4.60 6.72 45.74
N SER A 641 -5.58 6.84 44.84
CA SER A 641 -6.67 7.82 44.94
C SER A 641 -7.77 7.34 45.90
N GLU A 642 -8.45 8.26 46.59
CA GLU A 642 -9.67 7.89 47.31
C GLU A 642 -10.81 7.61 46.33
N LYS A 643 -11.72 6.70 46.69
CA LYS A 643 -12.84 6.31 45.80
C LYS A 643 -13.85 7.44 45.52
N ALA A 644 -13.78 8.53 46.28
CA ALA A 644 -14.56 9.75 46.06
C ALA A 644 -13.96 10.67 44.99
N ASP A 645 -12.68 10.49 44.65
CA ASP A 645 -11.95 11.24 43.63
C ASP A 645 -11.85 10.47 42.30
N ASN A 646 -12.72 9.47 42.10
CA ASN A 646 -12.82 8.73 40.85
C ASN A 646 -13.52 9.62 39.80
N PRO A 647 -12.91 9.88 38.62
CA PRO A 647 -13.53 10.74 37.63
C PRO A 647 -14.81 10.13 37.06
N THR A 648 -15.72 11.00 36.65
CA THR A 648 -17.04 10.64 36.09
C THR A 648 -16.89 10.07 34.69
N VAL A 649 -17.51 8.92 34.43
CA VAL A 649 -17.46 8.24 33.12
C VAL A 649 -18.86 8.12 32.51
N SER A 650 -19.02 8.42 31.22
CA SER A 650 -20.18 7.90 30.45
C SER A 650 -19.81 6.64 29.69
N VAL A 651 -20.55 5.55 29.90
CA VAL A 651 -20.49 4.34 29.07
C VAL A 651 -21.61 4.44 28.03
N LEU A 652 -21.24 4.48 26.75
CA LEU A 652 -22.17 4.57 25.61
C LEU A 652 -22.15 3.24 24.85
N ALA A 653 -23.19 2.43 25.04
CA ALA A 653 -23.33 1.09 24.47
C ALA A 653 -24.19 1.11 23.19
N PHE A 654 -23.69 0.53 22.09
CA PHE A 654 -24.37 0.55 20.79
C PHE A 654 -24.68 -0.85 20.25
N ILE A 655 -25.96 -1.23 20.30
CA ILE A 655 -26.53 -2.42 19.65
C ILE A 655 -27.17 -1.94 18.34
N HIS A 656 -26.34 -1.69 17.32
CA HIS A 656 -26.74 -0.99 16.09
C HIS A 656 -27.02 -1.91 14.88
N LYS A 657 -26.76 -3.22 15.02
CA LYS A 657 -26.79 -4.25 13.95
C LYS A 657 -27.02 -5.65 14.55
N PRO A 658 -27.35 -6.68 13.75
CA PRO A 658 -27.42 -8.06 14.23
C PRO A 658 -26.06 -8.61 14.68
N ILE A 659 -26.00 -9.04 15.95
CA ILE A 659 -24.83 -9.60 16.63
C ILE A 659 -25.26 -10.61 17.70
N PRO A 660 -24.62 -11.77 17.84
CA PRO A 660 -24.93 -12.71 18.92
C PRO A 660 -24.42 -12.20 20.28
N PHE A 661 -24.85 -12.86 21.37
CA PHE A 661 -24.33 -12.70 22.74
C PHE A 661 -24.54 -11.31 23.39
N VAL A 662 -25.65 -10.63 23.06
CA VAL A 662 -25.99 -9.32 23.66
C VAL A 662 -26.25 -9.39 25.17
N GLU A 663 -26.74 -10.52 25.70
CA GLU A 663 -26.82 -10.72 27.15
C GLU A 663 -25.43 -10.68 27.80
N GLU A 664 -24.46 -11.43 27.25
CA GLU A 664 -23.08 -11.46 27.74
C GLU A 664 -22.33 -10.13 27.52
N PHE A 665 -22.69 -9.36 26.50
CA PHE A 665 -22.22 -7.98 26.31
C PHE A 665 -22.72 -7.05 27.43
N LEU A 666 -24.03 -7.05 27.71
CA LEU A 666 -24.62 -6.26 28.79
C LEU A 666 -24.09 -6.70 30.17
N ASP A 667 -23.89 -8.00 30.37
CA ASP A 667 -23.27 -8.54 31.58
C ASP A 667 -21.78 -8.16 31.69
N THR A 668 -21.08 -7.94 30.58
CA THR A 668 -19.72 -7.37 30.55
C THR A 668 -19.70 -5.94 31.09
N ILE A 669 -20.69 -5.10 30.75
CA ILE A 669 -20.85 -3.75 31.30
C ILE A 669 -21.07 -3.78 32.82
N LEU A 670 -21.82 -4.77 33.34
CA LEU A 670 -21.97 -4.96 34.79
C LEU A 670 -20.65 -5.38 35.46
N ARG A 671 -19.86 -6.22 34.79
CA ARG A 671 -18.59 -6.77 35.31
C ARG A 671 -17.43 -5.77 35.32
N LEU A 672 -17.55 -4.59 34.71
CA LEU A 672 -16.52 -3.54 34.74
C LEU A 672 -16.12 -3.18 36.18
N ASP A 673 -14.83 -3.21 36.46
CA ASP A 673 -14.24 -2.84 37.76
C ASP A 673 -14.13 -1.31 37.86
N TYR A 674 -15.29 -0.68 38.10
CA TYR A 674 -15.43 0.75 38.38
C TYR A 674 -16.59 0.98 39.36
N ASP A 675 -16.59 2.09 40.09
CA ASP A 675 -17.75 2.43 40.93
C ASP A 675 -18.90 2.93 40.05
N ARG A 676 -19.99 2.16 39.97
CA ARG A 676 -21.17 2.48 39.16
C ARG A 676 -21.81 3.83 39.56
N LYS A 677 -21.61 4.31 40.80
CA LYS A 677 -22.04 5.65 41.23
C LYS A 677 -21.28 6.80 40.57
N HIS A 678 -20.16 6.51 39.91
CA HIS A 678 -19.39 7.44 39.08
C HIS A 678 -19.60 7.20 37.57
N VAL A 679 -20.47 6.26 37.19
CA VAL A 679 -20.78 5.92 35.79
C VAL A 679 -22.19 6.39 35.40
N ASN A 680 -22.26 7.19 34.35
CA ASN A 680 -23.48 7.46 33.58
C ASN A 680 -23.58 6.38 32.48
N LEU A 681 -24.73 5.71 32.32
CA LEU A 681 -24.91 4.64 31.33
C LEU A 681 -25.95 5.04 30.27
N TYR A 682 -25.60 4.87 29.01
CA TYR A 682 -26.47 5.09 27.86
C TYR A 682 -26.47 3.81 27.01
N VAL A 683 -27.65 3.30 26.66
CA VAL A 683 -27.81 2.14 25.78
C VAL A 683 -28.65 2.53 24.58
N TYR A 684 -28.13 2.34 23.37
CA TYR A 684 -28.87 2.48 22.12
C TYR A 684 -29.09 1.12 21.48
N ASN A 685 -30.33 0.83 21.10
CA ASN A 685 -30.75 -0.38 20.41
C ASN A 685 -31.83 -0.08 19.36
N ASN A 686 -31.51 -0.26 18.08
CA ASN A 686 -32.48 -0.31 16.97
C ASN A 686 -32.89 -1.76 16.62
N GLN A 687 -32.34 -2.76 17.30
CA GLN A 687 -32.59 -4.16 16.98
C GLN A 687 -33.77 -4.72 17.79
N HIS A 688 -34.92 -4.79 17.13
CA HIS A 688 -36.20 -5.28 17.65
C HIS A 688 -36.10 -6.54 18.54
N TYR A 689 -35.35 -7.55 18.09
CA TYR A 689 -35.22 -8.84 18.78
C TYR A 689 -34.38 -8.78 20.07
N TYR A 690 -33.83 -7.61 20.42
CA TYR A 690 -33.17 -7.34 21.71
C TYR A 690 -33.90 -6.30 22.58
N GLU A 691 -35.08 -5.81 22.16
CA GLU A 691 -35.85 -4.81 22.92
C GLU A 691 -36.15 -5.26 24.37
N GLU A 692 -36.70 -6.47 24.55
CA GLU A 692 -37.05 -7.06 25.86
C GLU A 692 -35.80 -7.29 26.74
N ILE A 693 -34.66 -7.66 26.13
CA ILE A 693 -33.40 -7.92 26.84
C ILE A 693 -32.81 -6.60 27.37
N VAL A 694 -32.81 -5.54 26.56
CA VAL A 694 -32.33 -4.21 26.94
C VAL A 694 -33.24 -3.61 28.03
N GLU A 695 -34.56 -3.72 27.91
CA GLU A 695 -35.49 -3.24 28.93
C GLU A 695 -35.31 -3.99 30.26
N THR A 696 -35.31 -5.33 30.24
CA THR A 696 -35.09 -6.16 31.43
C THR A 696 -33.75 -5.84 32.11
N PHE A 697 -32.70 -5.59 31.32
CA PHE A 697 -31.39 -5.18 31.84
C PHE A 697 -31.43 -3.82 32.52
N MET A 698 -32.06 -2.81 31.89
CA MET A 698 -32.11 -1.44 32.40
C MET A 698 -33.00 -1.32 33.64
N GLU A 699 -34.14 -2.01 33.69
CA GLU A 699 -34.98 -2.08 34.90
C GLU A 699 -34.23 -2.70 36.09
N LYS A 700 -33.56 -3.82 35.85
CA LYS A 700 -32.88 -4.62 36.89
C LYS A 700 -31.63 -3.96 37.45
N ASN A 701 -30.89 -3.21 36.62
CA ASN A 701 -29.55 -2.71 36.98
C ASN A 701 -29.40 -1.19 36.97
N GLY A 702 -30.29 -0.45 36.31
CA GLY A 702 -30.10 0.99 36.07
C GLY A 702 -29.98 1.84 37.35
N ASN A 703 -30.64 1.42 38.42
CA ASN A 703 -30.57 2.07 39.74
C ASN A 703 -29.20 2.00 40.44
N GLN A 704 -28.24 1.23 39.90
CA GLN A 704 -26.87 1.15 40.41
C GLN A 704 -25.96 2.24 39.82
N TYR A 705 -26.37 2.85 38.72
CA TYR A 705 -25.62 3.85 37.95
C TYR A 705 -25.97 5.29 38.36
N ARG A 706 -25.10 6.25 38.08
CA ARG A 706 -25.27 7.68 38.43
C ARG A 706 -26.43 8.34 37.68
N LYS A 707 -26.54 8.03 36.40
CA LYS A 707 -27.62 8.38 35.48
C LYS A 707 -27.78 7.23 34.49
N VAL A 708 -28.99 7.02 33.99
CA VAL A 708 -29.29 6.08 32.91
C VAL A 708 -30.11 6.73 31.82
N HIS A 709 -29.89 6.31 30.58
CA HIS A 709 -30.75 6.60 29.43
C HIS A 709 -30.78 5.37 28.51
N SER A 710 -31.91 5.13 27.85
CA SER A 710 -32.06 4.04 26.89
C SER A 710 -32.88 4.51 25.70
N ASP A 711 -32.30 4.43 24.51
CA ASP A 711 -33.01 4.62 23.24
C ASP A 711 -33.22 3.23 22.63
N ASN A 712 -34.37 2.62 22.92
CA ASN A 712 -34.75 1.26 22.57
C ASN A 712 -35.98 1.31 21.64
N GLY A 713 -35.87 0.80 20.40
CA GLY A 713 -37.06 0.56 19.59
C GLY A 713 -36.96 0.72 18.07
N ALA A 714 -38.13 0.53 17.45
CA ALA A 714 -38.38 0.35 16.01
C ALA A 714 -37.93 1.42 15.00
N TYR A 715 -37.80 2.68 15.43
CA TYR A 715 -37.64 3.81 14.48
C TYR A 715 -36.21 4.32 14.48
N GLU A 716 -35.47 3.95 13.44
CA GLU A 716 -34.01 4.06 13.42
C GLU A 716 -33.50 5.50 13.25
N MET A 717 -32.74 5.98 14.23
CA MET A 717 -31.69 6.96 13.98
C MET A 717 -30.55 6.28 13.23
N ALA A 718 -29.94 6.91 12.23
CA ALA A 718 -28.76 6.35 11.58
C ALA A 718 -27.60 6.20 12.59
N GLU A 719 -26.74 5.18 12.45
CA GLU A 719 -25.63 4.88 13.38
C GLU A 719 -24.81 6.13 13.77
N ARG A 720 -24.48 6.99 12.79
CA ARG A 720 -23.79 8.27 13.00
C ARG A 720 -24.56 9.24 13.90
N GLU A 721 -25.88 9.32 13.72
CA GLU A 721 -26.78 10.21 14.44
C GLU A 721 -27.00 9.71 15.88
N ALA A 722 -27.25 8.41 16.04
CA ALA A 722 -27.31 7.74 17.35
C ALA A 722 -26.05 7.97 18.18
N ARG A 723 -24.87 7.77 17.58
CA ARG A 723 -23.59 8.10 18.23
C ARG A 723 -23.48 9.59 18.55
N THR A 724 -23.96 10.48 17.70
CA THR A 724 -23.87 11.94 17.93
C THR A 724 -24.70 12.35 19.15
N VAL A 725 -25.95 11.89 19.25
CA VAL A 725 -26.83 12.18 20.40
C VAL A 725 -26.31 11.54 21.69
N ALA A 726 -25.77 10.32 21.64
CA ALA A 726 -25.13 9.68 22.78
C ALA A 726 -23.93 10.48 23.33
N LEU A 727 -23.12 11.06 22.43
CA LEU A 727 -21.98 11.91 22.78
C LEU A 727 -22.44 13.26 23.36
N GLU A 728 -23.48 13.87 22.78
CA GLU A 728 -24.08 15.12 23.27
C GLU A 728 -24.70 14.94 24.67
N TRP A 729 -25.50 13.89 24.87
CA TRP A 729 -26.03 13.48 26.17
C TRP A 729 -24.92 13.32 27.22
N ALA A 730 -23.82 12.65 26.86
CA ALA A 730 -22.71 12.43 27.77
C ALA A 730 -21.99 13.73 28.18
N ILE A 731 -21.84 14.68 27.25
CA ILE A 731 -21.33 16.02 27.54
C ILE A 731 -22.29 16.76 28.49
N GLU A 732 -23.59 16.73 28.21
CA GLU A 732 -24.62 17.31 29.10
C GLU A 732 -24.70 16.62 30.48
N THR A 733 -24.34 15.34 30.58
CA THR A 733 -24.30 14.66 31.88
C THR A 733 -23.19 15.17 32.81
N GLY A 734 -22.17 15.86 32.26
CA GLY A 734 -21.01 16.37 33.00
C GLY A 734 -19.93 15.31 33.26
N SER A 735 -19.74 14.36 32.34
CA SER A 735 -18.68 13.34 32.46
C SER A 735 -17.30 13.89 32.11
N GLU A 736 -16.27 13.36 32.77
CA GLU A 736 -14.85 13.70 32.55
C GLU A 736 -14.19 12.76 31.54
N PHE A 737 -14.70 11.53 31.45
CA PHE A 737 -14.37 10.56 30.41
C PHE A 737 -15.64 10.01 29.78
N ILE A 738 -15.55 9.63 28.52
CA ILE A 738 -16.61 8.94 27.79
C ILE A 738 -15.97 7.75 27.09
N ILE A 739 -16.58 6.57 27.20
CA ILE A 739 -16.20 5.37 26.46
C ILE A 739 -17.35 4.93 25.54
N THR A 740 -17.09 4.85 24.24
CA THR A 740 -18.00 4.25 23.25
C THR A 740 -17.68 2.76 23.12
N LEU A 741 -18.68 1.91 23.28
CA LEU A 741 -18.54 0.46 23.23
C LEU A 741 -19.61 -0.14 22.31
N ASP A 742 -19.16 -0.78 21.24
CA ASP A 742 -20.05 -1.49 20.32
C ASP A 742 -20.31 -2.90 20.86
N ALA A 743 -21.50 -3.42 20.60
CA ALA A 743 -21.97 -4.63 21.26
C ALA A 743 -21.35 -5.95 20.75
N ASP A 744 -20.51 -5.90 19.72
CA ASP A 744 -19.58 -6.98 19.33
C ASP A 744 -18.23 -6.95 20.10
N VAL A 745 -18.04 -5.99 21.02
CA VAL A 745 -16.81 -5.81 21.79
C VAL A 745 -16.94 -6.36 23.21
N HIS A 746 -16.58 -7.63 23.40
CA HIS A 746 -16.53 -8.28 24.72
C HIS A 746 -15.21 -7.98 25.45
N LEU A 747 -15.23 -7.07 26.42
CA LEU A 747 -14.09 -6.72 27.27
C LEU A 747 -13.82 -7.81 28.33
N SER A 748 -12.93 -8.76 28.01
CA SER A 748 -12.55 -9.87 28.89
C SER A 748 -11.80 -9.47 30.18
N ASN A 749 -11.28 -8.24 30.25
CA ASN A 749 -10.61 -7.68 31.43
C ASN A 749 -11.49 -6.64 32.14
N PRO A 750 -12.04 -6.93 33.34
CA PRO A 750 -12.86 -5.99 34.13
C PRO A 750 -12.23 -4.62 34.36
N SER A 751 -10.91 -4.55 34.58
CA SER A 751 -10.21 -3.31 34.94
C SER A 751 -9.83 -2.45 33.72
N THR A 752 -10.27 -2.82 32.51
CA THR A 752 -10.00 -2.08 31.25
C THR A 752 -10.30 -0.58 31.38
N LEU A 753 -11.43 -0.21 31.98
CA LEU A 753 -11.82 1.21 32.11
C LEU A 753 -10.82 2.00 32.98
N LYS A 754 -10.39 1.45 34.12
CA LYS A 754 -9.35 2.05 34.96
C LYS A 754 -8.03 2.18 34.20
N MET A 755 -7.60 1.14 33.50
CA MET A 755 -6.36 1.14 32.73
C MET A 755 -6.35 2.21 31.63
N LEU A 756 -7.47 2.39 30.92
CA LEU A 756 -7.62 3.42 29.90
C LEU A 756 -7.58 4.83 30.52
N ILE A 757 -8.29 5.07 31.62
CA ILE A 757 -8.29 6.37 32.31
C ILE A 757 -6.89 6.70 32.86
N GLU A 758 -6.21 5.75 33.52
CA GLU A 758 -4.85 5.97 33.99
C GLU A 758 -3.90 6.33 32.85
N LYS A 759 -3.94 5.62 31.72
CA LYS A 759 -3.04 5.93 30.60
C LYS A 759 -3.42 7.28 29.95
N ALA A 760 -4.70 7.60 29.78
CA ALA A 760 -5.15 8.90 29.26
C ALA A 760 -4.68 10.07 30.14
N VAL A 761 -4.86 9.98 31.47
CA VAL A 761 -4.43 11.02 32.43
C VAL A 761 -2.90 11.15 32.47
N ASN A 762 -2.18 10.04 32.67
CA ASN A 762 -0.72 10.07 32.83
C ASN A 762 0.02 10.54 31.57
N GLN A 763 -0.50 10.20 30.39
CA GLN A 763 0.14 10.54 29.10
C GLN A 763 -0.50 11.76 28.40
N LYS A 764 -1.53 12.38 29.00
CA LYS A 764 -2.29 13.52 28.46
C LYS A 764 -2.89 13.26 27.06
N ASN A 765 -3.41 12.06 26.83
CA ASN A 765 -4.05 11.70 25.57
C ASN A 765 -5.55 12.00 25.60
N GLY A 766 -6.01 12.85 24.68
CA GLY A 766 -7.45 13.16 24.53
C GLY A 766 -8.29 11.99 23.99
N VAL A 767 -7.69 10.98 23.38
CA VAL A 767 -8.34 9.73 22.91
C VAL A 767 -7.42 8.53 23.16
N ILE A 768 -7.97 7.41 23.63
CA ILE A 768 -7.29 6.12 23.82
C ILE A 768 -8.23 4.95 23.47
N ALA A 769 -7.68 3.83 23.04
CA ALA A 769 -8.39 2.60 22.72
C ALA A 769 -7.73 1.38 23.38
N PRO A 770 -8.49 0.39 23.89
CA PRO A 770 -7.96 -0.93 24.16
C PRO A 770 -7.80 -1.68 22.82
N MET A 771 -6.73 -2.46 22.63
CA MET A 771 -6.66 -3.35 21.46
C MET A 771 -7.61 -4.53 21.66
N VAL A 772 -8.50 -4.74 20.69
CA VAL A 772 -9.42 -5.88 20.62
C VAL A 772 -9.24 -6.53 19.25
N ALA A 773 -9.03 -7.84 19.22
CA ALA A 773 -8.82 -8.62 18.00
C ALA A 773 -9.78 -9.82 17.94
N GLN A 774 -10.20 -10.21 16.74
CA GLN A 774 -11.08 -11.36 16.55
C GLN A 774 -10.30 -12.66 16.85
N PRO A 775 -10.78 -13.55 17.74
CA PRO A 775 -10.08 -14.76 18.12
C PRO A 775 -9.67 -15.62 16.91
N GLY A 776 -8.37 -15.97 16.83
CA GLY A 776 -7.82 -16.77 15.75
C GLY A 776 -7.67 -16.06 14.40
N LYS A 777 -7.90 -14.75 14.31
CA LYS A 777 -7.69 -13.95 13.08
C LYS A 777 -6.83 -12.71 13.34
N LEU A 778 -6.49 -12.02 12.25
CA LEU A 778 -5.69 -10.79 12.25
C LEU A 778 -6.52 -9.50 12.34
N PHE A 779 -7.85 -9.59 12.19
CA PHE A 779 -8.74 -8.42 12.25
C PHE A 779 -8.79 -7.86 13.68
N SER A 780 -8.50 -6.56 13.82
CA SER A 780 -8.53 -5.84 15.09
C SER A 780 -9.26 -4.50 14.98
N ASN A 781 -9.57 -3.90 16.13
CA ASN A 781 -10.28 -2.64 16.25
C ASN A 781 -9.44 -1.38 15.92
N PHE A 782 -8.31 -1.53 15.22
CA PHE A 782 -7.47 -0.41 14.78
C PHE A 782 -6.84 -0.66 13.41
N TRP A 783 -6.44 0.42 12.73
CA TRP A 783 -5.62 0.37 11.51
C TRP A 783 -4.27 1.04 11.79
N GLY A 784 -3.17 0.34 11.51
CA GLY A 784 -1.81 0.89 11.68
C GLY A 784 -1.39 1.87 10.56
N ALA A 785 -1.93 1.72 9.35
CA ALA A 785 -1.74 2.63 8.23
C ALA A 785 -3.06 2.97 7.52
N ILE A 786 -3.02 3.98 6.64
CA ILE A 786 -4.12 4.40 5.77
C ILE A 786 -3.53 4.64 4.38
N ALA A 787 -4.12 4.06 3.34
CA ALA A 787 -3.71 4.26 1.94
C ALA A 787 -4.09 5.65 1.41
N ASP A 788 -3.55 6.06 0.27
CA ASP A 788 -3.76 7.41 -0.29
C ASP A 788 -5.22 7.72 -0.63
N ASN A 789 -6.03 6.69 -0.92
CA ASN A 789 -7.47 6.80 -1.12
C ASN A 789 -8.28 6.98 0.19
N GLY A 790 -7.63 6.94 1.36
CA GLY A 790 -8.25 7.09 2.68
C GLY A 790 -8.73 5.79 3.34
N TYR A 791 -8.59 4.64 2.69
CA TYR A 791 -8.99 3.32 3.22
C TYR A 791 -7.86 2.61 3.98
N TYR A 792 -8.16 1.43 4.53
CA TYR A 792 -7.23 0.58 5.26
C TYR A 792 -5.91 0.36 4.51
N ALA A 793 -4.80 0.47 5.24
CA ALA A 793 -3.54 -0.13 4.87
C ALA A 793 -2.94 -0.86 6.08
N ARG A 794 -2.25 -1.98 5.82
CA ARG A 794 -1.48 -2.72 6.82
C ARG A 794 -0.12 -2.03 7.02
N SER A 795 0.17 -1.55 8.22
CA SER A 795 1.52 -1.11 8.57
C SER A 795 2.46 -2.32 8.76
N GLU A 796 3.77 -2.10 8.66
CA GLU A 796 4.79 -3.15 8.83
C GLU A 796 4.68 -3.85 10.20
N ASP A 797 4.39 -3.07 11.25
CA ASP A 797 4.27 -3.52 12.63
C ASP A 797 2.91 -4.14 13.01
N TYR A 798 1.90 -4.07 12.15
CA TYR A 798 0.51 -4.44 12.47
C TYR A 798 0.38 -5.87 13.01
N LEU A 799 1.05 -6.82 12.35
CA LEU A 799 1.00 -8.25 12.73
C LEU A 799 1.68 -8.54 14.07
N ASP A 800 2.70 -7.75 14.41
CA ASP A 800 3.48 -7.94 15.63
C ASP A 800 2.83 -7.23 16.83
N ILE A 801 2.10 -6.13 16.59
CA ILE A 801 1.21 -5.51 17.58
C ILE A 801 0.00 -6.42 17.87
N VAL A 802 -0.73 -6.86 16.83
CA VAL A 802 -1.90 -7.75 16.98
C VAL A 802 -1.50 -9.12 17.56
N GLY A 803 -0.32 -9.62 17.20
CA GLY A 803 0.27 -10.85 17.75
C GLY A 803 0.88 -10.70 19.15
N TYR A 804 0.73 -9.55 19.83
CA TYR A 804 1.28 -9.26 21.16
C TYR A 804 2.81 -9.46 21.30
N LYS A 805 3.57 -9.37 20.20
CA LYS A 805 5.04 -9.27 20.24
C LYS A 805 5.47 -7.85 20.61
N LEU A 806 4.82 -6.85 19.99
CA LEU A 806 5.03 -5.43 20.22
C LEU A 806 3.95 -4.89 21.17
N GLN A 807 4.18 -5.06 22.47
CA GLN A 807 3.26 -4.60 23.51
C GLN A 807 3.62 -3.18 23.95
N GLY A 808 2.70 -2.24 23.79
CA GLY A 808 2.97 -0.83 24.06
C GLY A 808 1.77 0.08 23.90
N PHE A 809 2.05 1.38 23.80
CA PHE A 809 1.08 2.42 23.51
C PHE A 809 1.36 3.00 22.12
N TRP A 810 0.42 2.82 21.19
CA TRP A 810 0.62 3.05 19.76
C TRP A 810 -0.21 4.25 19.25
N ASN A 811 0.46 5.26 18.70
CA ASN A 811 -0.18 6.33 17.92
C ASN A 811 -0.52 5.78 16.53
N VAL A 812 -1.80 5.47 16.33
CA VAL A 812 -2.34 4.81 15.11
C VAL A 812 -3.35 5.72 14.39
N PRO A 813 -3.39 5.71 13.04
CA PRO A 813 -4.22 6.63 12.28
C PRO A 813 -5.73 6.35 12.33
N CYS A 814 -6.16 5.12 12.68
CA CYS A 814 -7.58 4.83 12.93
C CYS A 814 -7.78 3.81 14.06
N SER A 815 -8.89 3.94 14.78
CA SER A 815 -9.37 3.01 15.81
C SER A 815 -10.89 3.14 15.96
N PHE A 816 -11.55 2.05 16.34
CA PHE A 816 -13.03 1.93 16.36
C PHE A 816 -13.65 1.92 17.77
N VAL A 817 -12.89 1.58 18.82
CA VAL A 817 -13.35 1.64 20.22
C VAL A 817 -12.64 2.79 20.93
N LYS A 818 -13.37 3.83 21.35
CA LYS A 818 -12.78 5.09 21.81
C LYS A 818 -13.19 5.42 23.25
N SER A 819 -12.18 5.68 24.09
CA SER A 819 -12.33 6.43 25.33
C SER A 819 -11.70 7.82 25.13
N PHE A 820 -12.37 8.89 25.59
CA PHE A 820 -11.92 10.28 25.37
C PHE A 820 -12.36 11.23 26.50
N ASN A 821 -11.67 12.37 26.62
CA ASN A 821 -11.99 13.44 27.57
C ASN A 821 -12.76 14.59 26.86
N PRO A 822 -13.98 14.96 27.31
CA PRO A 822 -14.76 16.03 26.68
C PRO A 822 -14.10 17.42 26.68
N GLN A 823 -13.22 17.71 27.65
CA GLN A 823 -12.56 19.01 27.74
C GLN A 823 -11.54 19.23 26.60
N ASP A 824 -10.91 18.16 26.09
CA ASP A 824 -10.04 18.23 24.91
C ASP A 824 -10.83 18.31 23.59
N ALA A 825 -12.07 17.79 23.55
CA ALA A 825 -12.90 17.77 22.35
C ALA A 825 -13.20 19.20 21.81
N HIS A 826 -13.38 20.16 22.71
CA HIS A 826 -13.60 21.58 22.35
C HIS A 826 -12.45 22.21 21.56
N ARG A 827 -11.23 21.64 21.57
CA ARG A 827 -10.08 22.17 20.82
C ARG A 827 -10.01 21.69 19.36
N LYS A 828 -10.74 20.65 18.97
CA LYS A 828 -10.64 20.03 17.63
C LYS A 828 -11.87 20.28 16.74
N SER A 829 -12.35 21.53 16.70
CA SER A 829 -13.37 21.93 15.73
C SER A 829 -12.74 22.19 14.35
N TYR A 830 -13.25 21.53 13.30
CA TYR A 830 -12.74 21.67 11.93
C TYR A 830 -13.88 21.79 10.94
N GLN A 831 -13.87 22.84 10.10
CA GLN A 831 -14.98 23.15 9.18
C GLN A 831 -14.62 22.86 7.71
N PRO A 832 -15.13 21.78 7.10
CA PRO A 832 -15.14 21.65 5.66
C PRO A 832 -16.22 22.57 5.05
N LYS A 833 -15.86 23.81 4.71
CA LYS A 833 -16.70 24.70 3.89
C LYS A 833 -16.39 24.50 2.40
N ASN A 834 -17.23 23.74 1.72
CA ASN A 834 -17.81 24.06 0.39
C ASN A 834 -18.53 22.83 -0.20
N TRP A 835 -19.84 22.70 0.06
CA TRP A 835 -20.74 21.92 -0.79
C TRP A 835 -22.05 22.71 -0.94
N SER A 836 -22.34 23.18 -2.15
CA SER A 836 -23.35 24.21 -2.41
C SER A 836 -24.75 23.64 -2.73
N GLY A 837 -25.38 23.02 -1.72
CA GLY A 837 -26.80 22.64 -1.74
C GLY A 837 -27.70 23.72 -1.12
N ARG A 838 -28.94 23.88 -1.63
CA ARG A 838 -29.83 25.00 -1.24
C ARG A 838 -30.40 24.87 0.18
N THR A 839 -30.62 26.02 0.81
CA THR A 839 -30.98 26.21 2.23
C THR A 839 -32.48 26.16 2.54
N TYR A 840 -32.83 25.69 3.74
CA TYR A 840 -33.82 26.30 4.66
C TYR A 840 -33.49 25.86 6.11
N GLY A 841 -33.77 26.66 7.15
CA GLY A 841 -33.91 26.07 8.51
C GLY A 841 -33.56 26.89 9.76
N ARG A 842 -32.27 27.25 9.98
CA ARG A 842 -31.65 27.56 11.32
C ARG A 842 -31.45 26.31 12.22
N PRO A 843 -30.70 26.41 13.33
CA PRO A 843 -29.58 27.30 13.66
C PRO A 843 -28.22 26.61 13.41
N ALA A 844 -27.09 27.24 13.75
CA ALA A 844 -25.77 26.82 13.25
C ALA A 844 -24.74 26.48 14.34
N TRP A 845 -24.54 25.18 14.58
CA TRP A 845 -23.27 24.58 15.01
C TRP A 845 -23.10 23.25 14.26
N LYS A 846 -21.90 22.96 13.72
CA LYS A 846 -21.64 21.72 12.96
C LYS A 846 -20.18 21.27 13.06
N THR A 847 -20.05 19.94 12.97
CA THR A 847 -18.87 19.13 12.65
C THR A 847 -18.08 18.53 13.82
N VAL A 848 -18.38 17.26 14.08
CA VAL A 848 -17.45 16.24 14.59
C VAL A 848 -17.22 15.23 13.44
N LEU A 849 -15.96 14.85 13.21
CA LEU A 849 -15.53 13.89 12.18
C LEU A 849 -15.32 12.51 12.84
N GLN A 850 -16.06 11.47 12.46
CA GLN A 850 -15.84 10.61 11.28
C GLN A 850 -14.45 9.94 11.23
N PHE A 851 -14.41 8.60 11.30
CA PHE A 851 -14.52 7.78 10.08
C PHE A 851 -15.10 6.38 10.41
N LEU A 852 -15.46 5.66 9.34
CA LEU A 852 -16.42 4.54 9.22
C LEU A 852 -16.19 3.32 10.14
N GLY A 853 -17.28 2.57 10.39
CA GLY A 853 -17.23 1.17 10.82
C GLY A 853 -16.99 0.19 9.66
N SER A 854 -16.95 -1.10 9.99
CA SER A 854 -16.58 -2.19 9.06
C SER A 854 -17.65 -2.53 8.00
N TYR A 855 -17.22 -2.66 6.74
CA TYR A 855 -17.93 -3.39 5.69
C TYR A 855 -16.96 -4.36 5.00
N SER A 856 -16.81 -5.57 5.59
CA SER A 856 -16.28 -6.81 4.98
C SER A 856 -16.43 -7.97 5.96
#